data_AF-A0A803QC55-F1
#
_entry.id   AF-A0A803QC55-F1
#
_cell.length_a   1.000
_cell.length_b   1.000
_cell.length_c   1.000
_cell.angle_alpha   90.00
_cell.angle_beta   90.00
_cell.angle_gamma   90.00
#
_symmetry.space_group_name_H-M   'P 1'
#
loop_
_entity.id
_entity.type
_entity.pdbx_description
1 polymer ?
#
loop_
_entity_poly.entity_id
_entity_poly.type
_entity_poly.pdbx_seq_one_letter_code
_entity_poly.pdbx_strand_id
1 'polypeptide(L)'
;MFILVVSAADLYSEVLLSLKSEIVDEYNSLNDWSLPSAEIPPGKTSVCSWSGVTCDTNSTNVIALDLSAKSLGGAISGKQFKVFTKLVDLNLSYNSFSGQLPLGLFNLTSLKSLDISRNNFSGHFPPGISGLQNLVVLDAFSNSFSGSLPADVSQLEKLQTLNFAGSYFRGPIPPEYGSFKNLEFLHLAGNFLSGSIPPELGKLKTVTHMEIGYNSYQGSIPWHLGNMSELQYLDIAGANLSGSIPKELSNLTKLESLFLFRNQLTGDIPWELGRISPLSSLDLSDNHITGSIPESFSELKNLKLLSLMYNSMSGAVPESIAELPSLETLLIWNNFFHGELPQSLGKNSKLKWVDVSTNNFMGTIPPDICARGELYKLILFSNNFTGALSPSLSNCSSLVRIRLEDNSFSGEIPLKFNHLSELTYVDLSSNKFSGGIPKDLSQAIKLQYFNISYNSDLGGTIPSKTWTLPILQNFSASSCGISGNLPPFQSCDSFIVIELNMNKLSGAVPITISNCHSLETIALANNNLSGHIPDELASLPALAAIDLSQNSFTGPIPTKFSHSSTLQLLNVSFNDISGSIPSKELFRTMGKSAFTGNPKLCGSPLQSCSRSMAMFGSKHSGKLLWVVLLCIGVVMLTTLSIVAILYLRRGSRGQWKMISYSGLPQFTAKDVLRSFSSAESMDAVPSVPSSVCKAVLPTGITVTVKKIEWEAKRMKKMLEFINQIGNARHKNLTRLLGVCYNNHMAYLLYDYLPNGSLADERIEMKDWGTKYRTVTGIARGEFSGNIKEKLTMDIYNFGEILLEILSNSNWTKMKNNAGTSMKNKPMEVVLTEVLKENEVDSNSSIEEEIKLVLEVALLCTSSPNDRPSMEEVLKLLSGLNPQSK
;
A
#
# COMPACT_ATOMS: atom_id res chain seq x y z
N MET A 1 56.52 7.73 48.05
CA MET A 1 55.84 8.93 47.55
C MET A 1 55.60 8.73 46.07
N PHE A 2 54.49 8.10 45.69
CA PHE A 2 54.08 7.99 44.29
C PHE A 2 53.31 9.26 43.96
N ILE A 3 53.96 10.17 43.23
CA ILE A 3 53.28 11.33 42.65
C ILE A 3 52.47 10.78 41.47
N LEU A 4 51.16 10.60 41.68
CA LEU A 4 50.21 10.51 40.59
C LEU A 4 50.23 11.86 39.88
N VAL A 5 50.94 11.95 38.77
CA VAL A 5 50.84 13.08 37.85
C VAL A 5 49.47 12.97 37.18
N VAL A 6 48.48 13.66 37.75
CA VAL A 6 47.21 13.89 37.09
C VAL A 6 47.51 14.85 35.94
N SER A 7 47.53 14.32 34.71
CA SER A 7 47.49 15.16 33.50
C SER A 7 46.23 16.01 33.57
N ALA A 8 46.38 17.33 33.70
CA ALA A 8 45.24 18.24 33.67
C ALA A 8 44.63 18.20 32.26
N ALA A 9 43.39 17.73 32.16
CA ALA A 9 42.66 17.70 30.90
C ALA A 9 42.46 19.14 30.38
N ASP A 10 42.67 19.35 29.08
CA ASP A 10 42.40 20.65 28.47
C ASP A 10 40.87 20.91 28.39
N LEU A 11 40.47 22.18 28.34
CA LEU A 11 39.06 22.58 28.42
C LEU A 11 38.16 21.89 27.39
N TYR A 12 38.63 21.68 26.15
CA TYR A 12 37.83 20.98 25.13
C TYR A 12 37.65 19.50 25.46
N SER A 13 38.68 18.86 26.01
CA SER A 13 38.61 17.47 26.49
C SER A 13 37.56 17.29 27.58
N GLU A 14 37.56 18.17 28.60
CA GLU A 14 36.56 18.12 29.67
C GLU A 14 35.13 18.30 29.14
N VAL A 15 34.95 19.24 28.21
CA VAL A 15 33.64 19.60 27.65
C VAL A 15 33.11 18.50 26.73
N LEU A 16 33.95 17.93 25.86
CA LEU A 16 33.54 16.84 24.98
C LEU A 16 33.31 15.52 25.73
N LEU A 17 34.08 15.23 26.79
CA LEU A 17 33.77 14.09 27.68
C LEU A 17 32.48 14.32 28.47
N SER A 18 32.20 15.55 28.89
CA SER A 18 30.91 15.92 29.47
C SER A 18 29.77 15.71 28.46
N LEU A 19 29.94 16.13 27.20
CA LEU A 19 28.97 15.87 26.15
C LEU A 19 28.76 14.36 25.92
N LYS A 20 29.86 13.58 25.81
CA LYS A 20 29.81 12.12 25.68
C LYS A 20 29.05 11.45 26.82
N SER A 21 29.13 11.98 28.05
CA SER A 21 28.39 11.44 29.20
C SER A 21 26.87 11.65 29.13
N GLU A 22 26.40 12.62 28.31
CA GLU A 22 24.96 12.85 28.05
C GLU A 22 24.44 12.00 26.88
N ILE A 23 25.33 11.52 26.02
CA ILE A 23 24.98 10.77 24.80
C ILE A 23 24.78 9.29 25.14
N VAL A 24 23.68 8.73 24.65
CA VAL A 24 23.46 7.29 24.66
C VAL A 24 24.18 6.69 23.44
N ASP A 25 25.27 5.96 23.68
CA ASP A 25 26.11 5.34 22.65
C ASP A 25 26.13 3.82 22.82
N GLU A 26 25.09 3.14 22.33
CA GLU A 26 24.93 1.68 22.48
C GLU A 26 26.00 0.87 21.71
N TYR A 27 26.53 1.44 20.64
CA TYR A 27 27.50 0.79 19.75
C TYR A 27 28.95 1.17 20.05
N ASN A 28 29.16 2.00 21.08
CA ASN A 28 30.48 2.50 21.46
C ASN A 28 31.20 3.19 20.28
N SER A 29 30.43 3.96 19.50
CA SER A 29 30.86 4.73 18.33
C SER A 29 31.82 5.87 18.66
N LEU A 30 31.88 6.30 19.92
CA LEU A 30 32.79 7.33 20.45
C LEU A 30 33.88 6.73 21.35
N ASN A 31 34.29 5.48 21.13
CA ASN A 31 35.24 4.78 21.99
C ASN A 31 36.61 5.48 22.13
N ASP A 32 37.05 6.18 21.10
CA ASP A 32 38.33 6.88 21.01
C ASP A 32 38.34 8.23 21.74
N TRP A 33 37.17 8.75 22.12
CA TRP A 33 37.04 9.92 22.99
C TRP A 33 37.49 9.57 24.41
N SER A 34 38.80 9.61 24.61
CA SER A 34 39.49 9.28 25.85
C SER A 34 40.75 10.14 25.99
N LEU A 35 41.15 10.41 27.22
CA LEU A 35 42.36 11.20 27.48
C LEU A 35 43.61 10.38 27.10
N PRO A 36 44.56 10.96 26.35
CA PRO A 36 45.80 10.28 25.99
C PRO A 36 46.69 10.06 27.23
N SER A 37 47.42 8.95 27.23
CA SER A 37 48.38 8.60 28.31
C SER A 37 49.69 9.39 28.26
N ALA A 38 49.89 10.22 27.23
CA ALA A 38 51.13 10.96 26.96
C ALA A 38 50.98 12.46 27.24
N GLU A 39 52.08 13.15 27.55
CA GLU A 39 52.11 14.59 27.81
C GLU A 39 51.60 15.40 26.61
N ILE A 40 50.61 16.26 26.85
CA ILE A 40 50.03 17.15 25.84
C ILE A 40 51.00 18.32 25.60
N PRO A 41 51.35 18.66 24.35
CA PRO A 41 52.17 19.84 24.05
C PRO A 41 51.49 21.12 24.57
N PRO A 42 52.21 22.01 25.26
CA PRO A 42 51.61 23.23 25.82
C PRO A 42 50.97 24.08 24.72
N GLY A 43 49.69 24.40 24.88
CA GLY A 43 48.91 25.24 23.96
C GLY A 43 48.17 24.50 22.85
N LYS A 44 48.25 23.16 22.76
CA LYS A 44 47.44 22.35 21.82
C LYS A 44 46.34 21.59 22.55
N THR A 45 45.20 21.39 21.90
CA THR A 45 44.14 20.52 22.43
C THR A 45 44.33 19.07 21.98
N SER A 46 44.07 18.12 22.87
CA SER A 46 44.26 16.69 22.60
C SER A 46 43.12 16.05 21.80
N VAL A 47 41.98 16.73 21.71
CA VAL A 47 40.74 16.21 21.08
C VAL A 47 40.77 16.20 19.56
N CYS A 48 41.76 16.82 18.91
CA CYS A 48 41.84 16.86 17.44
C CYS A 48 42.07 15.49 16.79
N SER A 49 42.44 14.49 17.61
CA SER A 49 42.58 13.09 17.18
C SER A 49 41.29 12.28 17.35
N TRP A 50 40.28 12.83 18.01
CA TRP A 50 39.02 12.16 18.28
C TRP A 50 38.14 12.12 17.03
N SER A 51 37.47 11.00 16.84
CA SER A 51 36.56 10.75 15.73
C SER A 51 35.48 11.81 15.70
N GLY A 52 35.36 12.48 14.56
CA GLY A 52 34.37 13.53 14.37
C GLY A 52 34.80 14.93 14.85
N VAL A 53 36.01 15.11 15.37
CA VAL A 53 36.49 16.41 15.83
C VAL A 53 37.53 16.97 14.87
N THR A 54 37.28 18.16 14.33
CA THR A 54 38.23 18.89 13.48
C THR A 54 38.68 20.15 14.19
N CYS A 55 40.00 20.37 14.24
CA CYS A 55 40.60 21.57 14.81
C CYS A 55 41.14 22.52 13.73
N ASP A 56 41.39 23.76 14.13
CA ASP A 56 42.14 24.72 13.31
C ASP A 56 43.58 24.26 13.02
N THR A 57 44.26 24.95 12.10
CA THR A 57 45.62 24.60 11.64
C THR A 57 46.65 24.52 12.77
N ASN A 58 46.43 25.27 13.86
CA ASN A 58 47.32 25.30 15.01
C ASN A 58 46.95 24.25 16.08
N SER A 59 45.85 23.50 15.90
CA SER A 59 45.29 22.56 16.86
C SER A 59 44.97 23.21 18.21
N THR A 60 44.48 24.45 18.17
CA THR A 60 44.16 25.27 19.34
C THR A 60 42.65 25.35 19.58
N ASN A 61 41.84 25.31 18.51
CA ASN A 61 40.39 25.43 18.59
C ASN A 61 39.70 24.33 17.80
N VAL A 62 38.58 23.84 18.32
CA VAL A 62 37.67 22.96 17.58
C VAL A 62 36.82 23.81 16.63
N ILE A 63 36.88 23.50 15.35
CA ILE A 63 36.18 24.23 14.27
C ILE A 63 35.07 23.40 13.63
N ALA A 64 35.11 22.06 13.71
CA ALA A 64 34.00 21.23 13.30
C ALA A 64 33.77 20.05 14.25
N LEU A 65 32.50 19.70 14.43
CA LEU A 65 32.07 18.53 15.18
C LEU A 65 31.07 17.73 14.33
N ASP A 66 31.49 16.57 13.85
CA ASP A 66 30.72 15.64 13.03
C ASP A 66 30.47 14.33 13.78
N LEU A 67 29.24 14.20 14.28
CA LEU A 67 28.75 13.01 14.96
C LEU A 67 27.74 12.24 14.10
N SER A 68 27.69 12.48 12.80
CA SER A 68 26.67 11.92 11.93
C SER A 68 26.74 10.40 11.79
N ALA A 69 25.59 9.75 11.58
CA ALA A 69 25.46 8.32 11.29
C ALA A 69 26.13 7.36 12.30
N LYS A 70 26.17 7.75 13.58
CA LYS A 70 26.81 6.99 14.67
C LYS A 70 25.83 6.24 15.57
N SER A 71 24.54 6.29 15.26
CA SER A 71 23.47 5.70 16.08
C SER A 71 23.45 6.20 17.52
N LEU A 72 23.82 7.47 17.72
CA LEU A 72 23.86 8.15 19.01
C LEU A 72 22.45 8.59 19.41
N GLY A 73 22.13 8.52 20.70
CA GLY A 73 20.83 8.90 21.24
C GLY A 73 20.93 9.76 22.49
N GLY A 74 19.80 9.92 23.17
CA GLY A 74 19.70 10.74 24.38
C GLY A 74 19.28 12.18 24.08
N ALA A 75 19.19 12.99 25.14
CA ALA A 75 18.85 14.41 25.05
C ALA A 75 20.07 15.23 25.43
N ILE A 76 20.48 16.14 24.54
CA ILE A 76 21.68 16.97 24.73
C ILE A 76 21.26 18.24 25.49
N SER A 77 21.89 18.51 26.64
CA SER A 77 21.58 19.70 27.44
C SER A 77 22.06 21.00 26.80
N GLY A 78 23.13 20.90 26.01
CA GLY A 78 23.77 22.00 25.28
C GLY A 78 24.52 23.01 26.15
N LYS A 79 24.74 22.71 27.43
CA LYS A 79 25.54 23.56 28.34
C LYS A 79 27.00 23.67 27.88
N GLN A 80 27.48 22.61 27.24
CA GLN A 80 28.82 22.44 26.67
C GLN A 80 29.07 23.38 25.48
N PHE A 81 28.02 23.78 24.75
CA PHE A 81 28.19 24.52 23.50
C PHE A 81 28.81 25.92 23.68
N LYS A 82 28.73 26.49 24.88
CA LYS A 82 29.31 27.82 25.18
C LYS A 82 30.82 27.90 24.96
N VAL A 83 31.54 26.78 24.98
CA VAL A 83 33.00 26.74 24.83
C VAL A 83 33.43 26.76 23.36
N PHE A 84 32.63 26.21 22.45
CA PHE A 84 32.97 26.09 21.03
C PHE A 84 32.73 27.39 20.24
N THR A 85 33.24 28.53 20.73
CA THR A 85 33.05 29.86 20.13
C THR A 85 33.59 29.99 18.70
N LYS A 86 34.49 29.09 18.30
CA LYS A 86 35.10 29.00 16.96
C LYS A 86 34.49 27.92 16.07
N LEU A 87 33.45 27.23 16.52
CA LEU A 87 32.80 26.17 15.74
C LEU A 87 32.16 26.76 14.48
N VAL A 88 32.50 26.19 13.34
CA VAL A 88 32.03 26.56 12.02
C VAL A 88 31.01 25.54 11.53
N ASP A 89 31.24 24.25 11.78
CA ASP A 89 30.37 23.18 11.29
C ASP A 89 29.95 22.25 12.44
N LEU A 90 28.64 22.04 12.59
CA LEU A 90 28.07 21.10 13.54
C LEU A 90 27.13 20.14 12.81
N ASN A 91 27.52 18.87 12.74
CA ASN A 91 26.74 17.82 12.11
C ASN A 91 26.37 16.74 13.13
N LEU A 92 25.07 16.60 13.40
CA LEU A 92 24.48 15.61 14.30
C LEU A 92 23.56 14.64 13.54
N SER A 93 23.57 14.63 12.21
CA SER A 93 22.54 13.98 11.41
C SER A 93 22.55 12.45 11.42
N TYR A 94 21.46 11.82 11.02
CA TYR A 94 21.32 10.36 11.00
C TYR A 94 21.60 9.71 12.37
N ASN A 95 20.98 10.23 13.42
CA ASN A 95 21.10 9.72 14.78
C ASN A 95 19.71 9.59 15.42
N SER A 96 19.68 9.26 16.71
CA SER A 96 18.48 9.12 17.54
C SER A 96 18.42 10.18 18.66
N PHE A 97 19.05 11.35 18.46
CA PHE A 97 18.98 12.45 19.43
C PHE A 97 17.54 12.91 19.62
N SER A 98 17.16 13.18 20.86
CA SER A 98 15.76 13.43 21.26
C SER A 98 15.64 14.59 22.23
N GLY A 99 14.40 14.93 22.63
CA GLY A 99 14.14 16.10 23.47
C GLY A 99 14.10 17.39 22.66
N GLN A 100 14.19 18.54 23.34
CA GLN A 100 14.18 19.84 22.68
C GLN A 100 15.58 20.19 22.14
N LEU A 101 15.64 20.94 21.03
CA LEU A 101 16.89 21.49 20.53
C LEU A 101 17.43 22.50 21.57
N PRO A 102 18.70 22.39 22.02
CA PRO A 102 19.18 23.23 23.11
C PRO A 102 19.46 24.67 22.67
N LEU A 103 18.91 25.64 23.38
CA LEU A 103 19.11 27.09 23.15
C LEU A 103 20.59 27.50 23.15
N GLY A 104 21.45 26.78 23.89
CA GLY A 104 22.88 27.04 23.94
C GLY A 104 23.59 26.94 22.58
N LEU A 105 23.01 26.20 21.64
CA LEU A 105 23.52 26.05 20.27
C LEU A 105 23.46 27.36 19.49
N PHE A 106 22.52 28.25 19.80
CA PHE A 106 22.37 29.55 19.14
C PHE A 106 23.36 30.61 19.64
N ASN A 107 24.24 30.26 20.58
CA ASN A 107 25.38 31.10 20.97
C ASN A 107 26.63 30.87 20.11
N LEU A 108 26.60 29.90 19.19
CA LEU A 108 27.73 29.54 18.33
C LEU A 108 27.85 30.53 17.15
N THR A 109 28.17 31.79 17.42
CA THR A 109 28.10 32.86 16.41
C THR A 109 29.05 32.71 15.20
N SER A 110 30.05 31.81 15.28
CA SER A 110 30.93 31.46 14.16
C SER A 110 30.34 30.40 13.22
N LEU A 111 29.22 29.78 13.59
CA LEU A 111 28.64 28.64 12.88
C LEU A 111 28.16 29.04 11.48
N LYS A 112 28.57 28.25 10.49
CA LYS A 112 28.17 28.34 9.08
C LYS A 112 27.26 27.20 8.66
N SER A 113 27.48 26.01 9.21
CA SER A 113 26.65 24.83 8.91
C SER A 113 26.11 24.21 10.19
N LEU A 114 24.79 24.04 10.24
CA LEU A 114 24.09 23.26 11.25
C LEU A 114 23.24 22.19 10.57
N ASP A 115 23.67 20.93 10.69
CA ASP A 115 22.90 19.77 10.25
C ASP A 115 22.47 18.94 11.46
N ILE A 116 21.16 18.95 11.72
CA ILE A 116 20.50 18.15 12.75
C ILE A 116 19.47 17.19 12.14
N SER A 117 19.56 16.95 10.83
CA SER A 117 18.59 16.16 10.08
C SER A 117 18.52 14.70 10.51
N ARG A 118 17.37 14.05 10.29
CA ARG A 118 17.11 12.64 10.62
C ARG A 118 17.47 12.31 12.06
N ASN A 119 16.77 13.00 12.96
CA ASN A 119 16.84 12.82 14.41
C ASN A 119 15.41 12.79 15.00
N ASN A 120 15.32 12.83 16.33
CA ASN A 120 14.06 12.84 17.07
C ASN A 120 13.90 14.12 17.93
N PHE A 121 14.51 15.24 17.51
CA PHE A 121 14.32 16.53 18.19
C PHE A 121 12.85 16.94 18.11
N SER A 122 12.30 17.43 19.21
CA SER A 122 10.86 17.59 19.43
C SER A 122 10.53 18.89 20.13
N GLY A 123 9.23 19.21 20.24
CA GLY A 123 8.77 20.49 20.77
C GLY A 123 8.80 21.60 19.72
N HIS A 124 8.74 22.86 20.15
CA HIS A 124 8.82 23.99 19.22
C HIS A 124 10.26 24.23 18.80
N PHE A 125 10.48 24.68 17.57
CA PHE A 125 11.80 25.16 17.17
C PHE A 125 12.13 26.40 18.04
N PRO A 126 13.26 26.41 18.74
CA PRO A 126 13.52 27.44 19.73
C PRO A 126 13.78 28.81 19.06
N PRO A 127 13.42 29.93 19.74
CA PRO A 127 13.74 31.26 19.24
C PRO A 127 15.22 31.59 19.41
N GLY A 128 15.71 32.59 18.67
CA GLY A 128 17.08 33.13 18.82
C GLY A 128 18.09 32.59 17.82
N ILE A 129 17.63 31.81 16.84
CA ILE A 129 18.47 31.36 15.71
C ILE A 129 19.05 32.54 14.93
N SER A 130 18.38 33.71 14.94
CA SER A 130 18.90 34.95 14.36
C SER A 130 20.23 35.42 14.97
N GLY A 131 20.66 34.89 16.12
CA GLY A 131 22.01 35.13 16.65
C GLY A 131 23.14 34.55 15.77
N LEU A 132 22.83 33.55 14.93
CA LEU A 132 23.79 32.84 14.08
C LEU A 132 24.00 33.55 12.74
N GLN A 133 24.41 34.83 12.76
CA GLN A 133 24.53 35.70 11.58
C GLN A 133 25.51 35.20 10.47
N ASN A 134 26.32 34.18 10.77
CA ASN A 134 27.21 33.54 9.80
C ASN A 134 26.65 32.28 9.16
N LEU A 135 25.45 31.84 9.56
CA LEU A 135 24.86 30.58 9.13
C LEU A 135 24.51 30.64 7.63
N VAL A 136 24.97 29.61 6.92
CA VAL A 136 24.78 29.40 5.48
C VAL A 136 23.86 28.21 5.24
N VAL A 137 24.03 27.13 6.03
CA VAL A 137 23.23 25.92 5.93
C VAL A 137 22.54 25.65 7.27
N LEU A 138 21.21 25.51 7.21
CA LEU A 138 20.38 25.02 8.29
C LEU A 138 19.56 23.83 7.78
N ASP A 139 19.97 22.62 8.15
CA ASP A 139 19.22 21.40 7.83
C ASP A 139 18.69 20.75 9.11
N ALA A 140 17.37 20.69 9.21
CA ALA A 140 16.63 20.03 10.28
C ALA A 140 15.59 19.05 9.73
N PHE A 141 15.79 18.57 8.51
CA PHE A 141 14.94 17.60 7.84
C PHE A 141 14.66 16.37 8.71
N SER A 142 13.45 15.83 8.66
CA SER A 142 13.09 14.58 9.33
C SER A 142 13.37 14.59 10.84
N ASN A 143 12.61 15.43 11.56
CA ASN A 143 12.61 15.54 13.02
C ASN A 143 11.18 15.47 13.56
N SER A 144 11.01 15.72 14.85
CA SER A 144 9.70 15.78 15.52
C SER A 144 9.33 17.19 15.98
N PHE A 145 9.88 18.23 15.33
CA PHE A 145 9.53 19.63 15.60
C PHE A 145 8.05 19.88 15.36
N SER A 146 7.46 20.75 16.18
CA SER A 146 6.04 21.08 16.20
C SER A 146 5.85 22.59 16.38
N GLY A 147 4.61 23.06 16.34
CA GLY A 147 4.31 24.49 16.44
C GLY A 147 4.58 25.23 15.12
N SER A 148 4.65 26.56 15.16
CA SER A 148 4.87 27.37 13.95
C SER A 148 6.30 27.32 13.44
N LEU A 149 6.47 27.58 12.14
CA LEU A 149 7.79 27.87 11.58
C LEU A 149 8.40 29.12 12.23
N PRO A 150 9.70 29.12 12.57
CA PRO A 150 10.37 30.26 13.19
C PRO A 150 10.58 31.39 12.18
N ALA A 151 9.91 32.53 12.39
CA ALA A 151 10.00 33.69 11.50
C ALA A 151 11.36 34.40 11.57
N ASP A 152 12.04 34.36 12.72
CA ASP A 152 13.35 35.01 12.95
C ASP A 152 14.49 34.38 12.14
N VAL A 153 14.30 33.19 11.55
CA VAL A 153 15.25 32.61 10.57
C VAL A 153 15.45 33.53 9.37
N SER A 154 14.44 34.31 8.96
CA SER A 154 14.52 35.23 7.83
C SER A 154 15.53 36.37 8.01
N GLN A 155 15.99 36.60 9.25
CA GLN A 155 17.00 37.61 9.58
C GLN A 155 18.43 37.13 9.31
N LEU A 156 18.63 35.86 8.96
CA LEU A 156 19.94 35.31 8.63
C LEU A 156 20.35 35.72 7.21
N GLU A 157 21.15 36.77 7.11
CA GLU A 157 21.47 37.39 5.83
C GLU A 157 22.30 36.50 4.90
N LYS A 158 23.08 35.56 5.44
CA LYS A 158 23.97 34.65 4.69
C LYS A 158 23.36 33.29 4.39
N LEU A 159 22.14 33.03 4.84
CA LEU A 159 21.53 31.71 4.71
C LEU A 159 21.26 31.40 3.24
N GLN A 160 21.78 30.26 2.78
CA GLN A 160 21.61 29.72 1.42
C GLN A 160 20.71 28.49 1.40
N THR A 161 20.78 27.64 2.43
CA THR A 161 20.01 26.40 2.52
C THR A 161 19.17 26.39 3.78
N LEU A 162 17.85 26.29 3.61
CA LEU A 162 16.89 26.10 4.70
C LEU A 162 16.07 24.83 4.45
N ASN A 163 16.21 23.86 5.34
CA ASN A 163 15.48 22.60 5.27
C ASN A 163 14.77 22.29 6.60
N PHE A 164 13.45 22.44 6.61
CA PHE A 164 12.56 22.10 7.72
C PHE A 164 11.57 20.99 7.35
N ALA A 165 11.81 20.27 6.25
CA ALA A 165 10.89 19.25 5.76
C ALA A 165 10.78 18.03 6.68
N GLY A 166 9.69 17.28 6.58
CA GLY A 166 9.49 16.01 7.28
C GLY A 166 9.39 16.12 8.79
N SER A 167 8.83 17.20 9.32
CA SER A 167 8.53 17.40 10.75
C SER A 167 7.02 17.55 10.97
N TYR A 168 6.60 18.18 12.07
CA TYR A 168 5.21 18.42 12.43
C TYR A 168 4.90 19.92 12.60
N PHE A 169 5.60 20.79 11.86
CA PHE A 169 5.32 22.22 11.86
C PHE A 169 3.88 22.51 11.39
N ARG A 170 3.22 23.48 12.03
CA ARG A 170 1.81 23.86 11.83
C ARG A 170 1.69 25.35 11.53
N GLY A 171 0.52 25.77 11.09
CA GLY A 171 0.26 27.18 10.77
C GLY A 171 0.84 27.59 9.41
N PRO A 172 0.76 28.89 9.06
CA PRO A 172 1.21 29.39 7.77
C PRO A 172 2.73 29.45 7.64
N ILE A 173 3.20 29.46 6.39
CA ILE A 173 4.55 29.92 6.09
C ILE A 173 4.62 31.41 6.48
N PRO A 174 5.61 31.84 7.29
CA PRO A 174 5.77 33.24 7.65
C PRO A 174 6.01 34.10 6.39
N PRO A 175 5.23 35.18 6.14
CA PRO A 175 5.48 36.09 5.02
C PRO A 175 6.89 36.70 5.02
N GLU A 176 7.51 36.80 6.19
CA GLU A 176 8.90 37.21 6.38
C GLU A 176 9.89 36.30 5.64
N TYR A 177 9.52 35.06 5.29
CA TYR A 177 10.38 34.20 4.47
C TYR A 177 10.58 34.78 3.07
N GLY A 178 9.77 35.74 2.62
CA GLY A 178 10.05 36.52 1.41
C GLY A 178 11.21 37.52 1.52
N SER A 179 11.82 37.69 2.71
CA SER A 179 12.90 38.65 2.94
C SER A 179 14.31 38.07 2.94
N PHE A 180 14.48 36.75 2.71
CA PHE A 180 15.81 36.17 2.61
C PHE A 180 16.59 36.80 1.45
N LYS A 181 17.85 37.18 1.71
CA LYS A 181 18.70 37.88 0.75
C LYS A 181 19.47 36.94 -0.18
N ASN A 182 19.89 35.78 0.33
CA ASN A 182 20.79 34.85 -0.35
C ASN A 182 20.27 33.40 -0.38
N LEU A 183 18.99 33.17 -0.08
CA LEU A 183 18.45 31.81 -0.01
C LEU A 183 18.39 31.18 -1.40
N GLU A 184 18.99 30.00 -1.56
CA GLU A 184 19.07 29.26 -2.81
C GLU A 184 18.18 28.01 -2.76
N PHE A 185 18.07 27.38 -1.60
CA PHE A 185 17.32 26.14 -1.37
C PHE A 185 16.33 26.30 -0.21
N LEU A 186 15.05 26.10 -0.49
CA LEU A 186 13.96 26.14 0.48
C LEU A 186 13.17 24.84 0.46
N HIS A 187 13.21 24.08 1.56
CA HIS A 187 12.48 22.83 1.68
C HIS A 187 11.66 22.76 2.97
N LEU A 188 10.33 22.75 2.82
CA LEU A 188 9.35 22.76 3.92
C LEU A 188 8.33 21.60 3.81
N ALA A 189 8.50 20.70 2.85
CA ALA A 189 7.50 19.70 2.54
C ALA A 189 7.31 18.64 3.63
N GLY A 190 6.15 18.00 3.64
CA GLY A 190 5.87 16.90 4.58
C GLY A 190 5.73 17.36 6.03
N ASN A 191 5.08 18.50 6.23
CA ASN A 191 4.70 19.06 7.52
C ASN A 191 3.16 19.15 7.62
N PHE A 192 2.66 19.87 8.62
CA PHE A 192 1.23 20.21 8.78
C PHE A 192 0.98 21.71 8.54
N LEU A 193 1.73 22.34 7.63
CA LEU A 193 1.57 23.75 7.31
C LEU A 193 0.20 23.99 6.67
N SER A 194 -0.41 25.14 6.96
CA SER A 194 -1.79 25.46 6.60
C SER A 194 -1.95 26.93 6.19
N GLY A 195 -3.13 27.33 5.71
CA GLY A 195 -3.35 28.69 5.21
C GLY A 195 -2.85 28.87 3.78
N SER A 196 -2.85 30.10 3.28
CA SER A 196 -2.41 30.39 1.90
C SER A 196 -0.90 30.43 1.77
N ILE A 197 -0.38 30.05 0.61
CA ILE A 197 1.03 30.30 0.26
C ILE A 197 1.24 31.83 0.20
N PRO A 198 2.18 32.40 0.96
CA PRO A 198 2.36 33.85 1.01
C PRO A 198 2.94 34.38 -0.33
N PRO A 199 2.33 35.41 -0.94
CA PRO A 199 2.82 36.00 -2.18
C PRO A 199 4.22 36.63 -2.03
N GLU A 200 4.64 36.96 -0.81
CA GLU A 200 5.96 37.48 -0.48
C GLU A 200 7.09 36.55 -0.91
N LEU A 201 6.87 35.23 -0.98
CA LEU A 201 7.87 34.28 -1.49
C LEU A 201 8.29 34.60 -2.93
N GLY A 202 7.42 35.24 -3.72
CA GLY A 202 7.74 35.72 -5.07
C GLY A 202 8.84 36.80 -5.12
N LYS A 203 9.25 37.36 -3.97
CA LYS A 203 10.37 38.30 -3.85
C LYS A 203 11.73 37.61 -3.80
N LEU A 204 11.78 36.30 -3.57
CA LEU A 204 13.01 35.52 -3.48
C LEU A 204 13.63 35.33 -4.86
N LYS A 205 14.62 36.17 -5.19
CA LYS A 205 15.28 36.18 -6.50
C LYS A 205 16.45 35.22 -6.63
N THR A 206 16.91 34.64 -5.52
CA THR A 206 18.09 33.75 -5.48
C THR A 206 17.71 32.27 -5.42
N VAL A 207 16.46 31.93 -5.09
CA VAL A 207 16.03 30.55 -4.89
C VAL A 207 16.02 29.81 -6.22
N THR A 208 16.75 28.69 -6.27
CA THR A 208 16.82 27.76 -7.41
C THR A 208 15.98 26.52 -7.17
N HIS A 209 15.79 26.11 -5.91
CA HIS A 209 15.04 24.93 -5.53
C HIS A 209 14.05 25.24 -4.41
N MET A 210 12.76 25.04 -4.68
CA MET A 210 11.67 25.26 -3.75
C MET A 210 10.76 24.04 -3.68
N GLU A 211 10.74 23.36 -2.54
CA GLU A 211 9.88 22.23 -2.26
C GLU A 211 9.08 22.48 -0.96
N ILE A 212 7.83 22.88 -1.12
CA ILE A 212 6.94 23.21 0.01
C ILE A 212 5.67 22.36 0.04
N GLY A 213 5.51 21.39 -0.89
CA GLY A 213 4.37 20.48 -1.01
C GLY A 213 4.11 19.58 0.19
N TYR A 214 3.20 18.61 0.05
CA TYR A 214 2.83 17.65 1.09
C TYR A 214 2.45 18.31 2.44
N ASN A 215 1.66 19.37 2.34
CA ASN A 215 1.15 20.20 3.44
C ASN A 215 -0.36 20.43 3.25
N SER A 216 -1.01 21.18 4.13
CA SER A 216 -2.47 21.44 4.12
C SER A 216 -2.81 22.88 3.74
N TYR A 217 -2.17 23.43 2.70
CA TYR A 217 -2.44 24.79 2.22
C TYR A 217 -3.87 24.97 1.72
N GLN A 218 -4.32 26.21 1.64
CA GLN A 218 -5.63 26.61 1.12
C GLN A 218 -5.49 27.74 0.10
N GLY A 219 -6.52 27.95 -0.72
CA GLY A 219 -6.52 29.00 -1.74
C GLY A 219 -5.72 28.63 -2.99
N SER A 220 -5.41 29.62 -3.81
CA SER A 220 -4.74 29.41 -5.10
C SER A 220 -3.23 29.54 -5.02
N ILE A 221 -2.55 29.05 -6.06
CA ILE A 221 -1.14 29.32 -6.30
C ILE A 221 -0.98 30.84 -6.52
N PRO A 222 -0.16 31.56 -5.74
CA PRO A 222 0.06 32.99 -5.97
C PRO A 222 0.81 33.22 -7.28
N TRP A 223 0.26 34.03 -8.18
CA TRP A 223 0.92 34.39 -9.44
C TRP A 223 2.30 35.05 -9.23
N HIS A 224 2.52 35.69 -8.07
CA HIS A 224 3.78 36.29 -7.67
C HIS A 224 4.96 35.30 -7.67
N LEU A 225 4.71 33.99 -7.51
CA LEU A 225 5.77 32.98 -7.61
C LEU A 225 6.45 33.01 -8.99
N GLY A 226 5.74 33.43 -10.04
CA GLY A 226 6.32 33.67 -11.37
C GLY A 226 7.44 34.71 -11.42
N ASN A 227 7.63 35.49 -10.35
CA ASN A 227 8.71 36.46 -10.25
C ASN A 227 10.04 35.86 -9.75
N MET A 228 10.11 34.58 -9.38
CA MET A 228 11.32 33.95 -8.85
C MET A 228 12.29 33.54 -9.99
N SER A 229 12.99 34.51 -10.57
CA SER A 229 13.72 34.37 -11.84
C SER A 229 14.83 33.29 -11.89
N GLU A 230 15.34 32.85 -10.74
CA GLU A 230 16.39 31.81 -10.66
C GLU A 230 15.84 30.39 -10.44
N LEU A 231 14.52 30.25 -10.29
CA LEU A 231 13.90 28.99 -9.91
C LEU A 231 14.02 27.93 -11.01
N GLN A 232 14.57 26.78 -10.64
CA GLN A 232 14.79 25.61 -11.50
C GLN A 232 13.89 24.43 -11.10
N TYR A 233 13.53 24.33 -9.82
CA TYR A 233 12.69 23.25 -9.29
C TYR A 233 11.60 23.82 -8.39
N LEU A 234 10.34 23.54 -8.74
CA LEU A 234 9.18 23.92 -7.96
C LEU A 234 8.29 22.70 -7.70
N ASP A 235 8.22 22.29 -6.43
CA ASP A 235 7.27 21.28 -5.95
C ASP A 235 6.35 21.87 -4.87
N ILE A 236 5.07 21.98 -5.25
CA ILE A 236 3.95 22.33 -4.37
C ILE A 236 2.82 21.29 -4.45
N ALA A 237 3.19 20.04 -4.76
CA ALA A 237 2.28 18.92 -4.91
C ALA A 237 1.71 18.44 -3.57
N GLY A 238 0.65 17.65 -3.60
CA GLY A 238 0.11 16.98 -2.41
C GLY A 238 -0.43 17.93 -1.33
N ALA A 239 -1.15 18.97 -1.75
CA ALA A 239 -1.79 19.94 -0.86
C ALA A 239 -3.29 20.09 -1.18
N ASN A 240 -3.95 21.15 -0.69
CA ASN A 240 -5.34 21.47 -1.03
C ASN A 240 -5.42 22.81 -1.81
N LEU A 241 -4.47 23.06 -2.72
CA LEU A 241 -4.49 24.26 -3.55
C LEU A 241 -5.60 24.18 -4.60
N SER A 242 -6.31 25.27 -4.82
CA SER A 242 -7.47 25.35 -5.72
C SER A 242 -7.34 26.47 -6.77
N GLY A 243 -8.26 26.54 -7.71
CA GLY A 243 -8.27 27.58 -8.75
C GLY A 243 -7.33 27.25 -9.92
N SER A 244 -7.13 28.20 -10.83
CA SER A 244 -6.36 27.99 -12.05
C SER A 244 -4.85 28.07 -11.84
N ILE A 245 -4.10 27.35 -12.67
CA ILE A 245 -2.64 27.50 -12.77
C ILE A 245 -2.35 28.93 -13.27
N PRO A 246 -1.59 29.76 -12.54
CA PRO A 246 -1.26 31.11 -12.98
C PRO A 246 -0.37 31.08 -14.21
N LYS A 247 -0.76 31.78 -15.28
CA LYS A 247 0.07 31.90 -16.50
C LYS A 247 1.42 32.54 -16.21
N GLU A 248 1.52 33.38 -15.18
CA GLU A 248 2.74 34.07 -14.77
C GLU A 248 3.86 33.10 -14.37
N LEU A 249 3.56 31.83 -14.06
CA LEU A 249 4.58 30.79 -13.89
C LEU A 249 5.42 30.58 -15.16
N SER A 250 4.93 30.98 -16.34
CA SER A 250 5.72 30.98 -17.58
C SER A 250 6.91 31.94 -17.56
N ASN A 251 6.96 32.90 -16.63
CA ASN A 251 8.08 33.83 -16.47
C ASN A 251 9.31 33.17 -15.82
N LEU A 252 9.16 31.95 -15.29
CA LEU A 252 10.23 31.17 -14.69
C LEU A 252 11.09 30.51 -15.79
N THR A 253 11.86 31.32 -16.51
CA THR A 253 12.58 30.89 -17.73
C THR A 253 13.73 29.91 -17.48
N LYS A 254 14.08 29.64 -16.21
CA LYS A 254 15.08 28.64 -15.80
C LYS A 254 14.46 27.35 -15.24
N LEU A 255 13.13 27.25 -15.19
CA LEU A 255 12.42 26.15 -14.57
C LEU A 255 12.60 24.85 -15.36
N GLU A 256 13.13 23.82 -14.70
CA GLU A 256 13.36 22.48 -15.24
C GLU A 256 12.30 21.48 -14.78
N SER A 257 11.77 21.65 -13.56
CA SER A 257 10.76 20.75 -12.97
C SER A 257 9.63 21.53 -12.33
N LEU A 258 8.40 21.22 -12.74
CA LEU A 258 7.17 21.78 -12.19
C LEU A 258 6.23 20.66 -11.73
N PHE A 259 6.05 20.54 -10.41
CA PHE A 259 5.21 19.52 -9.80
C PHE A 259 4.06 20.18 -9.02
N LEU A 260 2.84 20.02 -9.55
CA LEU A 260 1.59 20.55 -9.00
C LEU A 260 0.56 19.45 -8.71
N PHE A 261 0.96 18.18 -8.81
CA PHE A 261 0.06 17.04 -8.71
C PHE A 261 -0.59 16.91 -7.33
N ARG A 262 -1.70 16.17 -7.22
CA ARG A 262 -2.44 15.96 -5.96
C ARG A 262 -2.86 17.28 -5.30
N ASN A 263 -3.62 18.08 -6.04
CA ASN A 263 -4.23 19.33 -5.57
C ASN A 263 -5.70 19.39 -6.06
N GLN A 264 -6.34 20.54 -5.98
CA GLN A 264 -7.71 20.81 -6.43
C GLN A 264 -7.72 21.86 -7.55
N LEU A 265 -6.67 21.89 -8.39
CA LEU A 265 -6.52 22.88 -9.45
C LEU A 265 -7.56 22.67 -10.55
N THR A 266 -8.10 23.76 -11.09
CA THR A 266 -9.22 23.76 -12.05
C THR A 266 -8.89 24.60 -13.28
N GLY A 267 -9.73 24.54 -14.32
CA GLY A 267 -9.56 25.34 -15.53
C GLY A 267 -8.49 24.76 -16.45
N ASP A 268 -8.15 25.51 -17.51
CA ASP A 268 -7.28 25.02 -18.56
C ASP A 268 -5.78 25.20 -18.22
N ILE A 269 -4.93 24.39 -18.84
CA ILE A 269 -3.48 24.56 -18.78
C ILE A 269 -3.09 25.83 -19.56
N PRO A 270 -2.41 26.82 -18.95
CA PRO A 270 -1.96 28.01 -19.65
C PRO A 270 -0.99 27.65 -20.78
N TRP A 271 -1.32 28.03 -22.01
CA TRP A 271 -0.48 27.77 -23.18
C TRP A 271 0.89 28.45 -23.07
N GLU A 272 1.01 29.53 -22.28
CA GLU A 272 2.26 30.23 -22.03
C GLU A 272 3.31 29.34 -21.35
N LEU A 273 2.92 28.27 -20.65
CA LEU A 273 3.86 27.31 -20.07
C LEU A 273 4.73 26.62 -21.13
N GLY A 274 4.26 26.53 -22.38
CA GLY A 274 5.05 26.04 -23.52
C GLY A 274 6.32 26.87 -23.80
N ARG A 275 6.44 28.09 -23.25
CA ARG A 275 7.61 28.96 -23.44
C ARG A 275 8.78 28.64 -22.51
N ILE A 276 8.60 27.78 -21.52
CA ILE A 276 9.63 27.43 -20.54
C ILE A 276 10.60 26.41 -21.17
N SER A 277 11.52 26.87 -22.00
CA SER A 277 12.39 25.98 -22.80
C SER A 277 13.24 24.98 -22.00
N PRO A 278 13.69 25.25 -20.75
CA PRO A 278 14.43 24.25 -19.95
C PRO A 278 13.54 23.17 -19.34
N LEU A 279 12.21 23.32 -19.38
CA LEU A 279 11.29 22.42 -18.67
C LEU A 279 11.46 20.99 -19.17
N SER A 280 11.82 20.11 -18.23
CA SER A 280 12.09 18.70 -18.49
C SER A 280 11.06 17.79 -17.83
N SER A 281 10.50 18.20 -16.70
CA SER A 281 9.47 17.44 -15.99
C SER A 281 8.26 18.30 -15.66
N LEU A 282 7.10 17.90 -16.16
CA LEU A 282 5.82 18.53 -15.86
C LEU A 282 4.85 17.48 -15.33
N ASP A 283 4.42 17.64 -14.08
CA ASP A 283 3.41 16.78 -13.47
C ASP A 283 2.26 17.62 -12.87
N LEU A 284 1.09 17.49 -13.49
CA LEU A 284 -0.17 18.15 -13.12
C LEU A 284 -1.24 17.12 -12.70
N SER A 285 -0.83 15.89 -12.40
CA SER A 285 -1.73 14.77 -12.16
C SER A 285 -2.64 14.95 -10.93
N ASP A 286 -3.76 14.23 -10.87
CA ASP A 286 -4.64 14.19 -9.68
C ASP A 286 -5.09 15.60 -9.25
N ASN A 287 -5.84 16.23 -10.15
CA ASN A 287 -6.42 17.57 -10.03
C ASN A 287 -7.81 17.58 -10.73
N HIS A 288 -8.38 18.76 -10.94
CA HIS A 288 -9.64 18.99 -11.65
C HIS A 288 -9.43 19.83 -12.92
N ILE A 289 -8.28 19.69 -13.57
CA ILE A 289 -7.91 20.46 -14.77
C ILE A 289 -8.79 20.05 -15.94
N THR A 290 -9.21 21.03 -16.73
CA THR A 290 -10.07 20.87 -17.92
C THR A 290 -9.33 21.29 -19.19
N GLY A 291 -10.05 21.32 -20.32
CA GLY A 291 -9.48 21.76 -21.60
C GLY A 291 -8.56 20.72 -22.24
N SER A 292 -7.83 21.14 -23.27
CA SER A 292 -6.93 20.30 -24.06
C SER A 292 -5.45 20.53 -23.72
N ILE A 293 -4.59 19.61 -24.16
CA ILE A 293 -3.14 19.83 -24.13
C ILE A 293 -2.81 21.00 -25.08
N PRO A 294 -2.14 22.08 -24.61
CA PRO A 294 -1.81 23.21 -25.49
C PRO A 294 -0.82 22.81 -26.60
N GLU A 295 -1.08 23.22 -27.85
CA GLU A 295 -0.16 22.96 -28.97
C GLU A 295 1.25 23.56 -28.75
N SER A 296 1.33 24.64 -27.96
CA SER A 296 2.58 25.28 -27.57
C SER A 296 3.52 24.37 -26.78
N PHE A 297 3.05 23.26 -26.21
CA PHE A 297 3.91 22.30 -25.52
C PHE A 297 4.92 21.63 -26.47
N SER A 298 4.70 21.70 -27.78
CA SER A 298 5.68 21.30 -28.78
C SER A 298 6.99 22.10 -28.76
N GLU A 299 6.99 23.29 -28.14
CA GLU A 299 8.19 24.11 -27.96
C GLU A 299 9.08 23.61 -26.81
N LEU A 300 8.57 22.73 -25.93
CA LEU A 300 9.29 22.19 -24.78
C LEU A 300 10.27 21.07 -25.18
N LYS A 301 11.30 21.40 -25.96
CA LYS A 301 12.22 20.40 -26.55
C LYS A 301 12.98 19.53 -25.53
N ASN A 302 13.07 19.98 -24.27
CA ASN A 302 13.72 19.25 -23.17
C ASN A 302 12.75 18.38 -22.35
N LEU A 303 11.45 18.41 -22.66
CA LEU A 303 10.42 17.70 -21.91
C LEU A 303 10.63 16.18 -22.03
N LYS A 304 10.91 15.55 -20.89
CA LYS A 304 11.07 14.10 -20.72
C LYS A 304 9.84 13.45 -20.11
N LEU A 305 9.22 14.13 -19.15
CA LEU A 305 8.03 13.67 -18.44
C LEU A 305 6.88 14.66 -18.66
N LEU A 306 5.79 14.16 -19.25
CA LEU A 306 4.49 14.83 -19.27
C LEU A 306 3.46 13.95 -18.56
N SER A 307 3.03 14.37 -17.38
CA SER A 307 2.00 13.68 -16.60
C SER A 307 0.80 14.58 -16.32
N LEU A 308 -0.36 14.15 -16.81
CA LEU A 308 -1.66 14.83 -16.71
C LEU A 308 -2.76 13.87 -16.21
N MET A 309 -2.39 12.69 -15.71
CA MET A 309 -3.31 11.63 -15.31
C MET A 309 -4.27 12.07 -14.19
N TYR A 310 -5.45 11.45 -14.10
CA TYR A 310 -6.49 11.81 -13.11
C TYR A 310 -6.87 13.30 -13.16
N ASN A 311 -7.41 13.73 -14.28
CA ASN A 311 -7.99 15.06 -14.46
C ASN A 311 -9.31 14.96 -15.25
N SER A 312 -9.89 16.10 -15.60
CA SER A 312 -11.07 16.22 -16.45
C SER A 312 -10.72 16.79 -17.84
N MET A 313 -9.52 16.50 -18.35
CA MET A 313 -9.05 17.02 -19.63
C MET A 313 -9.71 16.31 -20.80
N SER A 314 -9.84 17.01 -21.93
CA SER A 314 -10.51 16.54 -23.15
C SER A 314 -9.78 17.03 -24.41
N GLY A 315 -10.34 16.78 -25.60
CA GLY A 315 -9.69 17.10 -26.87
C GLY A 315 -8.75 16.00 -27.37
N ALA A 316 -8.14 16.26 -28.53
CA ALA A 316 -7.12 15.37 -29.10
C ALA A 316 -5.72 15.70 -28.58
N VAL A 317 -4.83 14.70 -28.59
CA VAL A 317 -3.40 14.93 -28.33
C VAL A 317 -2.80 15.61 -29.57
N PRO A 318 -2.21 16.82 -29.45
CA PRO A 318 -1.65 17.52 -30.60
C PRO A 318 -0.56 16.71 -31.31
N GLU A 319 -0.58 16.66 -32.65
CA GLU A 319 0.45 15.99 -33.47
C GLU A 319 1.87 16.47 -33.14
N SER A 320 1.99 17.75 -32.78
CA SER A 320 3.25 18.38 -32.43
C SER A 320 3.90 17.82 -31.15
N ILE A 321 3.15 17.10 -30.29
CA ILE A 321 3.71 16.37 -29.14
C ILE A 321 4.60 15.20 -29.58
N ALA A 322 4.27 14.54 -30.69
CA ALA A 322 5.08 13.44 -31.22
C ALA A 322 6.44 13.91 -31.78
N GLU A 323 6.60 15.21 -32.03
CA GLU A 323 7.83 15.83 -32.51
C GLU A 323 8.79 16.22 -31.36
N LEU A 324 8.42 16.00 -30.10
CA LEU A 324 9.28 16.27 -28.95
C LEU A 324 10.46 15.29 -28.90
N PRO A 325 11.72 15.76 -29.04
CA PRO A 325 12.87 14.87 -29.20
C PRO A 325 13.28 14.17 -27.90
N SER A 326 12.97 14.78 -26.75
CA SER A 326 13.38 14.29 -25.44
C SER A 326 12.30 13.52 -24.69
N LEU A 327 11.10 13.37 -25.26
CA LEU A 327 9.98 12.75 -24.56
C LEU A 327 10.26 11.27 -24.25
N GLU A 328 10.20 10.92 -22.97
CA GLU A 328 10.42 9.56 -22.48
C GLU A 328 9.16 8.96 -21.85
N THR A 329 8.40 9.76 -21.11
CA THR A 329 7.24 9.31 -20.34
C THR A 329 6.03 10.19 -20.61
N LEU A 330 4.95 9.57 -21.08
CA LEU A 330 3.66 10.20 -21.37
C LEU A 330 2.56 9.50 -20.57
N LEU A 331 2.02 10.20 -19.57
CA LEU A 331 0.99 9.68 -18.66
C LEU A 331 -0.23 10.60 -18.71
N ILE A 332 -1.25 10.24 -19.47
CA ILE A 332 -2.45 11.06 -19.68
C ILE A 332 -3.76 10.27 -19.43
N TRP A 333 -3.65 9.18 -18.69
CA TRP A 333 -4.74 8.25 -18.41
C TRP A 333 -5.76 8.81 -17.42
N ASN A 334 -6.96 8.20 -17.37
CA ASN A 334 -8.10 8.63 -16.56
C ASN A 334 -8.46 10.11 -16.78
N ASN A 335 -8.83 10.40 -18.03
CA ASN A 335 -9.28 11.70 -18.54
C ASN A 335 -10.38 11.46 -19.59
N PHE A 336 -10.76 12.48 -20.35
CA PHE A 336 -11.73 12.42 -21.44
C PHE A 336 -11.11 12.70 -22.82
N PHE A 337 -9.82 12.43 -23.02
CA PHE A 337 -9.16 12.63 -24.31
C PHE A 337 -9.79 11.75 -25.39
N HIS A 338 -9.86 12.24 -26.62
CA HIS A 338 -10.48 11.56 -27.76
C HIS A 338 -9.67 11.75 -29.05
N GLY A 339 -10.14 11.16 -30.16
CA GLY A 339 -9.40 11.19 -31.43
C GLY A 339 -8.28 10.15 -31.47
N GLU A 340 -7.40 10.24 -32.46
CA GLU A 340 -6.28 9.32 -32.61
C GLU A 340 -5.05 9.79 -31.81
N LEU A 341 -4.19 8.85 -31.41
CA LEU A 341 -2.84 9.20 -31.00
C LEU A 341 -2.04 9.66 -32.23
N PRO A 342 -1.16 10.67 -32.10
CA PRO A 342 -0.28 11.11 -33.18
C PRO A 342 0.47 9.96 -33.84
N GLN A 343 0.38 9.84 -35.16
CA GLN A 343 0.92 8.67 -35.87
C GLN A 343 2.46 8.64 -35.87
N SER A 344 3.13 9.78 -35.67
CA SER A 344 4.59 9.86 -35.50
C SER A 344 5.06 9.66 -34.06
N LEU A 345 4.17 9.36 -33.10
CA LEU A 345 4.54 9.18 -31.69
C LEU A 345 5.56 8.05 -31.54
N GLY A 346 6.71 8.36 -30.94
CA GLY A 346 7.85 7.43 -30.76
C GLY A 346 8.89 7.44 -31.88
N LYS A 347 8.60 8.10 -33.01
CA LYS A 347 9.55 8.26 -34.12
C LYS A 347 10.75 9.13 -33.73
N ASN A 348 10.46 10.29 -33.12
CA ASN A 348 11.47 11.29 -32.77
C ASN A 348 11.89 11.25 -31.30
N SER A 349 11.15 10.51 -30.47
CA SER A 349 11.35 10.47 -29.01
C SER A 349 11.81 9.10 -28.54
N LYS A 350 12.52 9.07 -27.40
CA LYS A 350 12.95 7.83 -26.74
C LYS A 350 11.89 7.37 -25.73
N LEU A 351 10.69 7.04 -26.24
CA LEU A 351 9.58 6.63 -25.38
C LEU A 351 9.94 5.36 -24.59
N LYS A 352 9.67 5.44 -23.29
CA LYS A 352 9.95 4.42 -22.27
C LYS A 352 8.65 3.92 -21.62
N TRP A 353 7.75 4.84 -21.29
CA TRP A 353 6.45 4.53 -20.69
C TRP A 353 5.36 5.40 -21.30
N VAL A 354 4.40 4.76 -21.96
CA VAL A 354 3.18 5.39 -22.46
C VAL A 354 1.97 4.79 -21.74
N ASP A 355 1.21 5.64 -21.06
CA ASP A 355 -0.07 5.29 -20.43
C ASP A 355 -1.15 6.31 -20.80
N VAL A 356 -2.09 5.87 -21.61
CA VAL A 356 -3.25 6.66 -22.08
C VAL A 356 -4.57 5.96 -21.75
N SER A 357 -4.53 4.98 -20.85
CA SER A 357 -5.69 4.18 -20.47
C SER A 357 -6.87 4.98 -19.93
N THR A 358 -8.07 4.41 -19.94
CA THR A 358 -9.28 5.03 -19.40
C THR A 358 -9.52 6.42 -19.99
N ASN A 359 -9.69 6.46 -21.32
CA ASN A 359 -9.98 7.65 -22.13
C ASN A 359 -10.93 7.24 -23.27
N ASN A 360 -11.15 8.14 -24.23
CA ASN A 360 -11.99 7.91 -25.42
C ASN A 360 -11.14 7.87 -26.71
N PHE A 361 -9.88 7.42 -26.65
CA PHE A 361 -9.01 7.35 -27.83
C PHE A 361 -9.54 6.35 -28.86
N MET A 362 -9.31 6.66 -30.14
CA MET A 362 -9.66 5.83 -31.28
C MET A 362 -8.46 5.67 -32.24
N GLY A 363 -8.69 5.05 -33.40
CA GLY A 363 -7.63 4.81 -34.39
C GLY A 363 -6.77 3.60 -34.03
N THR A 364 -5.52 3.60 -34.47
CA THR A 364 -4.57 2.49 -34.29
C THR A 364 -3.41 2.87 -33.36
N ILE A 365 -2.64 1.88 -32.89
CA ILE A 365 -1.39 2.14 -32.16
C ILE A 365 -0.38 2.76 -33.14
N PRO A 366 0.23 3.92 -32.84
CA PRO A 366 1.22 4.54 -33.71
C PRO A 366 2.33 3.55 -34.11
N PRO A 367 2.65 3.43 -35.41
CA PRO A 367 3.57 2.40 -35.89
C PRO A 367 4.98 2.56 -35.33
N ASP A 368 5.41 3.78 -35.05
CA ASP A 368 6.75 4.10 -34.56
C ASP A 368 6.85 4.19 -33.02
N ILE A 369 5.84 3.74 -32.27
CA ILE A 369 5.78 3.90 -30.80
C ILE A 369 7.00 3.31 -30.05
N CYS A 370 7.64 2.30 -30.64
CA CYS A 370 8.88 1.71 -30.13
C CYS A 370 10.06 1.82 -31.14
N ALA A 371 10.07 2.80 -32.04
CA ALA A 371 11.12 2.93 -33.06
C ALA A 371 12.54 3.08 -32.47
N ARG A 372 12.66 3.59 -31.24
CA ARG A 372 13.95 3.73 -30.52
C ARG A 372 14.30 2.54 -29.62
N GLY A 373 13.42 1.55 -29.48
CA GLY A 373 13.71 0.32 -28.74
C GLY A 373 13.83 0.48 -27.22
N GLU A 374 13.36 1.59 -26.63
CA GLU A 374 13.43 1.83 -25.17
C GLU A 374 12.08 1.66 -24.44
N LEU A 375 10.99 1.37 -25.17
CA LEU A 375 9.63 1.27 -24.63
C LEU A 375 9.46 0.00 -23.79
N TYR A 376 9.33 0.16 -22.47
CA TYR A 376 9.15 -0.97 -21.55
C TYR A 376 7.73 -1.11 -20.99
N LYS A 377 6.92 -0.03 -21.01
CA LYS A 377 5.50 -0.05 -20.61
C LYS A 377 4.62 0.58 -21.67
N LEU A 378 3.66 -0.20 -22.16
CA LEU A 378 2.58 0.26 -23.04
C LEU A 378 1.22 -0.09 -22.44
N ILE A 379 0.45 0.93 -22.05
CA ILE A 379 -0.81 0.79 -21.33
C ILE A 379 -1.88 1.64 -22.04
N LEU A 380 -2.82 0.98 -22.73
CA LEU A 380 -3.84 1.60 -23.59
C LEU A 380 -5.27 1.15 -23.22
N PHE A 381 -5.46 0.41 -22.12
CA PHE A 381 -6.73 -0.24 -21.80
C PHE A 381 -7.91 0.73 -21.61
N SER A 382 -9.14 0.22 -21.72
CA SER A 382 -10.39 1.01 -21.58
C SER A 382 -10.39 2.25 -22.45
N ASN A 383 -10.34 2.02 -23.77
CA ASN A 383 -10.41 3.02 -24.83
C ASN A 383 -11.22 2.45 -26.01
N ASN A 384 -11.28 3.18 -27.12
CA ASN A 384 -11.93 2.74 -28.34
C ASN A 384 -10.93 2.52 -29.50
N PHE A 385 -9.71 2.04 -29.18
CA PHE A 385 -8.72 1.73 -30.21
C PHE A 385 -9.18 0.57 -31.10
N THR A 386 -8.75 0.59 -32.35
CA THR A 386 -9.17 -0.31 -33.42
C THR A 386 -7.96 -0.80 -34.24
N GLY A 387 -8.23 -1.67 -35.22
CA GLY A 387 -7.22 -2.19 -36.14
C GLY A 387 -6.35 -3.28 -35.51
N ALA A 388 -5.35 -3.73 -36.28
CA ALA A 388 -4.41 -4.75 -35.84
C ALA A 388 -3.29 -4.14 -34.97
N LEU A 389 -2.71 -4.98 -34.11
CA LEU A 389 -1.51 -4.58 -33.36
C LEU A 389 -0.38 -4.26 -34.33
N SER A 390 0.31 -3.14 -34.10
CA SER A 390 1.41 -2.71 -34.97
C SER A 390 2.54 -3.75 -34.99
N PRO A 391 3.08 -4.13 -36.17
CA PRO A 391 4.22 -5.02 -36.28
C PRO A 391 5.46 -4.57 -35.51
N SER A 392 5.61 -3.26 -35.25
CA SER A 392 6.74 -2.73 -34.47
C SER A 392 6.78 -3.25 -33.04
N LEU A 393 5.63 -3.55 -32.43
CA LEU A 393 5.55 -4.15 -31.10
C LEU A 393 6.19 -5.54 -31.06
N SER A 394 6.13 -6.28 -32.18
CA SER A 394 6.68 -7.63 -32.30
C SER A 394 8.21 -7.69 -32.17
N ASN A 395 8.89 -6.58 -32.43
CA ASN A 395 10.36 -6.47 -32.38
C ASN A 395 10.85 -5.56 -31.24
N CYS A 396 9.94 -5.08 -30.38
CA CYS A 396 10.27 -4.17 -29.29
C CYS A 396 10.81 -4.95 -28.08
N SER A 397 12.08 -5.35 -28.15
CA SER A 397 12.73 -6.22 -27.15
C SER A 397 12.76 -5.70 -25.71
N SER A 398 12.57 -4.38 -25.52
CA SER A 398 12.51 -3.74 -24.20
C SER A 398 11.15 -3.84 -23.50
N LEU A 399 10.09 -4.31 -24.18
CA LEU A 399 8.75 -4.41 -23.57
C LEU A 399 8.74 -5.36 -22.37
N VAL A 400 8.28 -4.82 -21.24
CA VAL A 400 8.08 -5.56 -19.99
C VAL A 400 6.60 -5.79 -19.72
N ARG A 401 5.75 -4.79 -20.03
CA ARG A 401 4.31 -4.82 -19.74
C ARG A 401 3.50 -4.23 -20.89
N ILE A 402 2.53 -5.01 -21.36
CA ILE A 402 1.55 -4.63 -22.39
C ILE A 402 0.14 -4.82 -21.78
N ARG A 403 -0.66 -3.76 -21.79
CA ARG A 403 -2.07 -3.76 -21.35
C ARG A 403 -2.94 -3.04 -22.36
N LEU A 404 -3.72 -3.81 -23.11
CA LEU A 404 -4.55 -3.35 -24.22
C LEU A 404 -6.01 -3.76 -24.04
N GLU A 405 -6.39 -4.22 -22.86
CA GLU A 405 -7.71 -4.75 -22.58
C GLU A 405 -8.83 -3.72 -22.76
N ASP A 406 -10.06 -4.18 -22.98
CA ASP A 406 -11.24 -3.33 -23.10
C ASP A 406 -11.09 -2.28 -24.23
N ASN A 407 -10.95 -2.79 -25.45
CA ASN A 407 -10.78 -2.01 -26.69
C ASN A 407 -11.46 -2.74 -27.87
N SER A 408 -11.26 -2.25 -29.10
CA SER A 408 -11.75 -2.87 -30.34
C SER A 408 -10.60 -3.33 -31.28
N PHE A 409 -9.44 -3.70 -30.74
CA PHE A 409 -8.35 -4.26 -31.54
C PHE A 409 -8.77 -5.58 -32.21
N SER A 410 -8.31 -5.82 -33.43
CA SER A 410 -8.71 -6.97 -34.25
C SER A 410 -7.55 -7.59 -35.03
N GLY A 411 -7.82 -8.68 -35.76
CA GLY A 411 -6.79 -9.42 -36.50
C GLY A 411 -5.95 -10.33 -35.61
N GLU A 412 -4.84 -10.85 -36.15
CA GLU A 412 -3.96 -11.77 -35.44
C GLU A 412 -3.10 -11.05 -34.39
N ILE A 413 -2.69 -11.76 -33.34
CA ILE A 413 -1.72 -11.27 -32.34
C ILE A 413 -0.30 -11.43 -32.91
N PRO A 414 0.40 -10.36 -33.33
CA PRO A 414 1.65 -10.46 -34.08
C PRO A 414 2.90 -10.57 -33.17
N LEU A 415 2.72 -10.68 -31.86
CA LEU A 415 3.81 -10.70 -30.88
C LEU A 415 4.73 -11.91 -31.10
N LYS A 416 6.00 -11.63 -31.44
CA LYS A 416 7.05 -12.65 -31.59
C LYS A 416 7.77 -12.83 -30.26
N PHE A 417 7.31 -13.77 -29.45
CA PHE A 417 7.77 -13.95 -28.08
C PHE A 417 9.23 -14.36 -27.97
N ASN A 418 9.82 -14.92 -29.04
CA ASN A 418 11.25 -15.19 -29.12
C ASN A 418 12.12 -13.90 -29.13
N HIS A 419 11.55 -12.74 -29.48
CA HIS A 419 12.25 -11.45 -29.49
C HIS A 419 11.89 -10.56 -28.29
N LEU A 420 10.84 -10.89 -27.54
CA LEU A 420 10.33 -10.13 -26.40
C LEU A 420 10.85 -10.71 -25.07
N SER A 421 12.17 -10.72 -24.90
CA SER A 421 12.84 -11.41 -23.79
C SER A 421 12.55 -10.84 -22.41
N GLU A 422 12.16 -9.56 -22.31
CA GLU A 422 11.87 -8.87 -21.06
C GLU A 422 10.38 -8.89 -20.67
N LEU A 423 9.51 -9.47 -21.51
CA LEU A 423 8.07 -9.40 -21.33
C LEU A 423 7.60 -10.24 -20.15
N THR A 424 6.95 -9.60 -19.19
CA THR A 424 6.46 -10.22 -17.95
C THR A 424 4.94 -10.25 -17.85
N TYR A 425 4.24 -9.31 -18.50
CA TYR A 425 2.80 -9.14 -18.33
C TYR A 425 2.15 -8.73 -19.65
N VAL A 426 1.15 -9.51 -20.06
CA VAL A 426 0.36 -9.27 -21.27
C VAL A 426 -1.12 -9.39 -20.93
N ASP A 427 -1.88 -8.32 -21.15
CA ASP A 427 -3.33 -8.34 -21.12
C ASP A 427 -3.89 -7.77 -22.43
N LEU A 428 -4.60 -8.62 -23.15
CA LEU A 428 -5.24 -8.36 -24.44
C LEU A 428 -6.74 -8.70 -24.37
N SER A 429 -7.29 -8.83 -23.16
CA SER A 429 -8.67 -9.28 -22.95
C SER A 429 -9.70 -8.27 -23.47
N SER A 430 -10.94 -8.70 -23.67
CA SER A 430 -12.05 -7.83 -24.10
C SER A 430 -11.73 -7.04 -25.37
N ASN A 431 -11.40 -7.75 -26.44
CA ASN A 431 -11.07 -7.21 -27.76
C ASN A 431 -11.70 -8.09 -28.87
N LYS A 432 -11.31 -7.90 -30.13
CA LYS A 432 -11.80 -8.63 -31.31
C LYS A 432 -10.68 -9.38 -32.04
N PHE A 433 -9.69 -9.89 -31.31
CA PHE A 433 -8.58 -10.64 -31.89
C PHE A 433 -9.04 -11.97 -32.51
N SER A 434 -8.32 -12.40 -33.55
CA SER A 434 -8.53 -13.65 -34.30
C SER A 434 -7.21 -14.42 -34.48
N GLY A 435 -7.23 -15.60 -35.10
CA GLY A 435 -6.03 -16.36 -35.48
C GLY A 435 -5.44 -17.29 -34.40
N GLY A 436 -6.01 -17.31 -33.19
CA GLY A 436 -5.60 -18.19 -32.10
C GLY A 436 -4.44 -17.68 -31.25
N ILE A 437 -4.06 -18.46 -30.25
CA ILE A 437 -2.91 -18.17 -29.37
C ILE A 437 -1.59 -18.34 -30.16
N PRO A 438 -0.64 -17.38 -30.10
CA PRO A 438 0.66 -17.50 -30.77
C PRO A 438 1.41 -18.79 -30.39
N LYS A 439 1.86 -19.53 -31.40
CA LYS A 439 2.49 -20.86 -31.22
C LYS A 439 3.84 -20.79 -30.49
N ASP A 440 4.52 -19.65 -30.57
CA ASP A 440 5.81 -19.37 -29.95
C ASP A 440 5.67 -18.79 -28.54
N LEU A 441 4.46 -18.70 -27.96
CA LEU A 441 4.22 -18.23 -26.58
C LEU A 441 5.17 -18.87 -25.56
N SER A 442 5.48 -20.16 -25.72
CA SER A 442 6.44 -20.91 -24.89
C SER A 442 7.87 -20.34 -24.85
N GLN A 443 8.22 -19.42 -25.75
CA GLN A 443 9.52 -18.72 -25.78
C GLN A 443 9.56 -17.50 -24.84
N ALA A 444 8.43 -17.06 -24.29
CA ALA A 444 8.33 -15.93 -23.38
C ALA A 444 8.80 -16.32 -21.95
N ILE A 445 10.09 -16.61 -21.79
CA ILE A 445 10.63 -17.21 -20.56
C ILE A 445 10.44 -16.38 -19.28
N LYS A 446 10.20 -15.07 -19.39
CA LYS A 446 9.94 -14.16 -18.26
C LYS A 446 8.45 -13.86 -18.03
N LEU A 447 7.55 -14.44 -18.83
CA LEU A 447 6.11 -14.14 -18.77
C LEU A 447 5.49 -14.72 -17.49
N GLN A 448 4.85 -13.86 -16.70
CA GLN A 448 4.21 -14.19 -15.42
C GLN A 448 2.68 -14.10 -15.49
N TYR A 449 2.15 -13.24 -16.36
CA TYR A 449 0.71 -13.04 -16.53
C TYR A 449 0.37 -12.94 -18.02
N PHE A 450 -0.59 -13.73 -18.45
CA PHE A 450 -1.09 -13.74 -19.82
C PHE A 450 -2.62 -13.86 -19.83
N ASN A 451 -3.30 -12.79 -20.24
CA ASN A 451 -4.75 -12.76 -20.37
C ASN A 451 -5.17 -12.32 -21.78
N ILE A 452 -6.02 -13.13 -22.42
CA ILE A 452 -6.59 -12.88 -23.74
C ILE A 452 -8.11 -13.13 -23.76
N SER A 453 -8.72 -13.21 -22.57
CA SER A 453 -10.13 -13.56 -22.40
C SER A 453 -11.06 -12.60 -23.16
N TYR A 454 -12.28 -13.02 -23.45
CA TYR A 454 -13.29 -12.21 -24.14
C TYR A 454 -12.84 -11.70 -25.52
N ASN A 455 -12.22 -12.59 -26.30
CA ASN A 455 -11.96 -12.41 -27.73
C ASN A 455 -12.71 -13.50 -28.51
N SER A 456 -14.01 -13.32 -28.73
CA SER A 456 -14.91 -14.39 -29.20
C SER A 456 -14.53 -15.01 -30.54
N ASP A 457 -13.85 -14.23 -31.40
CA ASP A 457 -13.41 -14.63 -32.74
C ASP A 457 -11.98 -15.20 -32.75
N LEU A 458 -11.33 -15.36 -31.59
CA LEU A 458 -9.94 -15.82 -31.49
C LEU A 458 -9.77 -17.22 -32.07
N GLY A 459 -10.60 -18.16 -31.62
CA GLY A 459 -10.58 -19.54 -32.09
C GLY A 459 -9.25 -20.28 -31.83
N GLY A 460 -8.92 -21.22 -32.71
CA GLY A 460 -7.69 -22.01 -32.63
C GLY A 460 -7.70 -23.06 -31.50
N THR A 461 -6.50 -23.45 -31.07
CA THR A 461 -6.24 -24.46 -30.04
C THR A 461 -5.16 -23.96 -29.07
N ILE A 462 -5.13 -24.46 -27.84
CA ILE A 462 -4.04 -24.17 -26.90
C ILE A 462 -2.73 -24.81 -27.41
N PRO A 463 -1.63 -24.06 -27.59
CA PRO A 463 -0.35 -24.61 -28.02
C PRO A 463 0.18 -25.69 -27.05
N SER A 464 0.79 -26.75 -27.59
CA SER A 464 1.19 -27.93 -26.79
C SER A 464 2.27 -27.66 -25.74
N LYS A 465 3.03 -26.57 -25.90
CA LYS A 465 4.10 -26.14 -24.98
C LYS A 465 3.67 -25.00 -24.06
N THR A 466 2.40 -24.61 -24.01
CA THR A 466 1.94 -23.51 -23.15
C THR A 466 2.27 -23.78 -21.68
N TRP A 467 2.02 -25.00 -21.22
CA TRP A 467 2.26 -25.44 -19.83
C TRP A 467 3.73 -25.72 -19.50
N THR A 468 4.69 -25.33 -20.36
CA THR A 468 6.13 -25.44 -20.07
C THR A 468 6.76 -24.09 -19.73
N LEU A 469 5.96 -23.03 -19.67
CA LEU A 469 6.46 -21.70 -19.32
C LEU A 469 6.93 -21.69 -17.85
N PRO A 470 8.19 -21.32 -17.59
CA PRO A 470 8.84 -21.61 -16.32
C PRO A 470 8.32 -20.78 -15.16
N ILE A 471 7.79 -19.57 -15.41
CA ILE A 471 7.34 -18.65 -14.35
C ILE A 471 5.94 -18.06 -14.61
N LEU A 472 5.19 -18.63 -15.55
CA LEU A 472 3.82 -18.17 -15.83
C LEU A 472 2.90 -18.56 -14.68
N GLN A 473 2.31 -17.56 -14.03
CA GLN A 473 1.42 -17.73 -12.87
C GLN A 473 -0.05 -17.68 -13.27
N ASN A 474 -0.44 -16.72 -14.11
CA ASN A 474 -1.81 -16.59 -14.59
C ASN A 474 -1.91 -16.82 -16.09
N PHE A 475 -2.78 -17.74 -16.48
CA PHE A 475 -3.15 -17.99 -17.87
C PHE A 475 -4.67 -17.94 -18.03
N SER A 476 -5.17 -16.87 -18.64
CA SER A 476 -6.61 -16.63 -18.84
C SER A 476 -6.93 -16.49 -20.33
N ALA A 477 -7.83 -17.35 -20.81
CA ALA A 477 -8.35 -17.33 -22.18
C ALA A 477 -9.83 -17.74 -22.20
N SER A 478 -10.62 -17.17 -21.29
CA SER A 478 -12.06 -17.44 -21.20
C SER A 478 -12.83 -16.77 -22.34
N SER A 479 -13.90 -17.37 -22.85
CA SER A 479 -14.75 -16.79 -23.91
C SER A 479 -13.98 -16.42 -25.20
N CYS A 480 -13.09 -17.30 -25.65
CA CYS A 480 -12.25 -17.10 -26.83
C CYS A 480 -12.63 -17.98 -28.04
N GLY A 481 -13.62 -18.85 -27.89
CA GLY A 481 -13.97 -19.83 -28.93
C GLY A 481 -12.89 -20.89 -29.19
N ILE A 482 -11.94 -21.06 -28.26
CA ILE A 482 -10.84 -22.03 -28.36
C ILE A 482 -11.40 -23.44 -28.39
N SER A 483 -10.84 -24.28 -29.27
CA SER A 483 -11.31 -25.65 -29.51
C SER A 483 -10.20 -26.68 -29.33
N GLY A 484 -10.54 -27.95 -29.46
CA GLY A 484 -9.62 -29.07 -29.31
C GLY A 484 -9.43 -29.52 -27.87
N ASN A 485 -8.50 -30.44 -27.65
CA ASN A 485 -8.24 -31.02 -26.33
C ASN A 485 -7.24 -30.18 -25.53
N LEU A 486 -7.33 -30.24 -24.20
CA LEU A 486 -6.30 -29.69 -23.31
C LEU A 486 -4.95 -30.41 -23.57
N PRO A 487 -3.85 -29.67 -23.85
CA PRO A 487 -2.55 -30.31 -24.02
C PRO A 487 -2.03 -30.84 -22.68
N PRO A 488 -1.17 -31.89 -22.68
CA PRO A 488 -0.60 -32.43 -21.46
C PRO A 488 0.20 -31.38 -20.67
N PHE A 489 -0.08 -31.26 -19.38
CA PHE A 489 0.66 -30.43 -18.43
C PHE A 489 2.07 -31.00 -18.14
N GLN A 490 3.04 -30.73 -19.04
CA GLN A 490 4.39 -31.30 -18.95
C GLN A 490 5.23 -30.72 -17.80
N SER A 491 5.22 -29.39 -17.60
CA SER A 491 6.09 -28.69 -16.63
C SER A 491 5.35 -27.48 -16.04
N CYS A 492 4.29 -27.77 -15.29
CA CYS A 492 3.25 -26.82 -14.86
C CYS A 492 3.49 -26.25 -13.45
N ASP A 493 4.74 -26.16 -12.98
CA ASP A 493 5.02 -25.91 -11.56
C ASP A 493 4.67 -24.50 -11.08
N SER A 494 4.64 -23.51 -11.97
CA SER A 494 4.48 -22.09 -11.61
C SER A 494 3.06 -21.55 -11.77
N PHE A 495 2.16 -22.30 -12.41
CA PHE A 495 0.80 -21.86 -12.70
C PHE A 495 -0.02 -21.86 -11.41
N ILE A 496 -0.60 -20.71 -11.08
CA ILE A 496 -1.47 -20.49 -9.92
C ILE A 496 -2.93 -20.47 -10.38
N VAL A 497 -3.20 -19.82 -11.53
CA VAL A 497 -4.55 -19.63 -12.07
C VAL A 497 -4.57 -20.06 -13.53
N ILE A 498 -5.55 -20.91 -13.87
CA ILE A 498 -5.87 -21.30 -15.24
C ILE A 498 -7.36 -21.08 -15.49
N GLU A 499 -7.69 -20.16 -16.38
CA GLU A 499 -9.07 -19.81 -16.72
C GLU A 499 -9.35 -20.02 -18.21
N LEU A 500 -10.24 -20.96 -18.52
CA LEU A 500 -10.60 -21.38 -19.87
C LEU A 500 -12.11 -21.53 -20.04
N ASN A 501 -12.88 -20.79 -19.25
CA ASN A 501 -14.34 -20.86 -19.25
C ASN A 501 -14.93 -20.47 -20.62
N MET A 502 -16.13 -20.96 -20.94
CA MET A 502 -16.91 -20.52 -22.10
C MET A 502 -16.17 -20.71 -23.44
N ASN A 503 -15.55 -21.87 -23.62
CA ASN A 503 -14.84 -22.25 -24.85
C ASN A 503 -15.49 -23.48 -25.49
N LYS A 504 -14.84 -24.03 -26.53
CA LYS A 504 -15.24 -25.25 -27.25
C LYS A 504 -14.26 -26.39 -26.98
N LEU A 505 -13.62 -26.42 -25.81
CA LEU A 505 -12.65 -27.45 -25.46
C LEU A 505 -13.33 -28.81 -25.33
N SER A 506 -12.67 -29.87 -25.79
CA SER A 506 -13.19 -31.23 -25.80
C SER A 506 -12.23 -32.24 -25.17
N GLY A 507 -12.67 -33.50 -25.08
CA GLY A 507 -11.86 -34.58 -24.51
C GLY A 507 -11.82 -34.55 -22.98
N ALA A 508 -10.91 -35.34 -22.40
CA ALA A 508 -10.74 -35.44 -20.96
C ALA A 508 -9.66 -34.48 -20.44
N VAL A 509 -9.74 -34.11 -19.16
CA VAL A 509 -8.68 -33.39 -18.46
C VAL A 509 -7.46 -34.30 -18.32
N PRO A 510 -6.26 -33.92 -18.82
CA PRO A 510 -5.07 -34.76 -18.74
C PRO A 510 -4.66 -35.08 -17.30
N ILE A 511 -4.37 -36.35 -17.01
CA ILE A 511 -3.87 -36.82 -15.69
C ILE A 511 -2.55 -36.15 -15.28
N THR A 512 -1.78 -35.64 -16.25
CA THR A 512 -0.54 -34.90 -15.99
C THR A 512 -0.78 -33.56 -15.30
N ILE A 513 -2.03 -33.14 -15.09
CA ILE A 513 -2.40 -32.01 -14.22
C ILE A 513 -1.77 -32.12 -12.83
N SER A 514 -1.45 -33.35 -12.37
CA SER A 514 -0.66 -33.62 -11.17
C SER A 514 0.67 -32.86 -11.10
N ASN A 515 1.25 -32.47 -12.24
CA ASN A 515 2.47 -31.67 -12.30
C ASN A 515 2.25 -30.18 -11.95
N CYS A 516 1.00 -29.72 -11.82
CA CYS A 516 0.67 -28.33 -11.53
C CYS A 516 0.67 -28.03 -10.02
N HIS A 517 1.83 -28.18 -9.35
CA HIS A 517 1.91 -28.16 -7.89
C HIS A 517 1.46 -26.85 -7.22
N SER A 518 1.62 -25.71 -7.90
CA SER A 518 1.24 -24.38 -7.38
C SER A 518 -0.18 -23.96 -7.74
N LEU A 519 -0.94 -24.80 -8.45
CA LEU A 519 -2.25 -24.43 -8.97
C LEU A 519 -3.26 -24.25 -7.84
N GLU A 520 -3.79 -23.03 -7.71
CA GLU A 520 -4.81 -22.65 -6.73
C GLU A 520 -6.20 -22.64 -7.37
N THR A 521 -6.33 -22.17 -8.60
CA THR A 521 -7.62 -22.02 -9.29
C THR A 521 -7.57 -22.63 -10.69
N ILE A 522 -8.56 -23.47 -10.99
CA ILE A 522 -8.80 -23.95 -12.35
C ILE A 522 -10.28 -23.78 -12.72
N ALA A 523 -10.54 -23.04 -13.79
CA ALA A 523 -11.88 -22.76 -14.27
C ALA A 523 -12.03 -23.21 -15.73
N LEU A 524 -12.82 -24.27 -15.93
CA LEU A 524 -13.08 -24.93 -17.21
C LEU A 524 -14.58 -24.95 -17.54
N ALA A 525 -15.38 -24.10 -16.88
CA ALA A 525 -16.83 -24.09 -16.98
C ALA A 525 -17.29 -23.82 -18.41
N ASN A 526 -18.45 -24.35 -18.78
CA ASN A 526 -19.10 -24.09 -20.08
C ASN A 526 -18.19 -24.46 -21.27
N ASN A 527 -17.84 -25.74 -21.37
CA ASN A 527 -17.05 -26.34 -22.43
C ASN A 527 -17.69 -27.68 -22.88
N ASN A 528 -17.04 -28.42 -23.77
CA ASN A 528 -17.45 -29.75 -24.22
C ASN A 528 -16.53 -30.86 -23.65
N LEU A 529 -15.99 -30.67 -22.45
CA LEU A 529 -15.11 -31.64 -21.80
C LEU A 529 -15.92 -32.85 -21.34
N SER A 530 -15.30 -34.04 -21.41
CA SER A 530 -15.95 -35.33 -21.15
C SER A 530 -15.01 -36.29 -20.42
N GLY A 531 -15.50 -37.50 -20.13
CA GLY A 531 -14.76 -38.49 -19.34
C GLY A 531 -14.91 -38.29 -17.84
N HIS A 532 -14.02 -38.88 -17.06
CA HIS A 532 -14.03 -38.79 -15.60
C HIS A 532 -13.23 -37.58 -15.10
N ILE A 533 -13.63 -37.03 -13.94
CA ILE A 533 -12.81 -36.06 -13.21
C ILE A 533 -11.57 -36.82 -12.68
N PRO A 534 -10.34 -36.42 -13.04
CA PRO A 534 -9.13 -37.15 -12.67
C PRO A 534 -8.86 -37.06 -11.16
N ASP A 535 -8.44 -38.17 -10.57
CA ASP A 535 -8.03 -38.28 -9.17
C ASP A 535 -6.81 -37.39 -8.84
N GLU A 536 -5.98 -37.13 -9.85
CA GLU A 536 -4.79 -36.30 -9.78
C GLU A 536 -5.13 -34.85 -9.44
N LEU A 537 -6.27 -34.34 -9.91
CA LEU A 537 -6.73 -32.99 -9.61
C LEU A 537 -7.02 -32.83 -8.10
N ALA A 538 -7.57 -33.87 -7.47
CA ALA A 538 -7.80 -33.90 -6.03
C ALA A 538 -6.52 -34.02 -5.19
N SER A 539 -5.40 -34.36 -5.82
CA SER A 539 -4.12 -34.59 -5.15
C SER A 539 -3.20 -33.38 -5.18
N LEU A 540 -3.62 -32.28 -5.84
CA LEU A 540 -2.84 -31.05 -5.90
C LEU A 540 -2.81 -30.32 -4.54
N PRO A 541 -1.63 -29.88 -4.08
CA PRO A 541 -1.44 -29.44 -2.70
C PRO A 541 -1.96 -28.02 -2.41
N ALA A 542 -2.07 -27.17 -3.44
CA ALA A 542 -2.50 -25.77 -3.31
C ALA A 542 -3.93 -25.51 -3.83
N LEU A 543 -4.56 -26.49 -4.48
CA LEU A 543 -5.80 -26.29 -5.23
C LEU A 543 -6.96 -25.92 -4.29
N ALA A 544 -7.53 -24.74 -4.51
CA ALA A 544 -8.55 -24.10 -3.69
C ALA A 544 -9.88 -23.97 -4.42
N ALA A 545 -9.88 -23.60 -5.71
CA ALA A 545 -11.10 -23.37 -6.48
C ALA A 545 -11.10 -24.16 -7.79
N ILE A 546 -12.18 -24.90 -8.01
CA ILE A 546 -12.37 -25.73 -9.21
C ILE A 546 -13.77 -25.46 -9.77
N ASP A 547 -13.84 -24.98 -11.01
CA ASP A 547 -15.10 -24.90 -11.75
C ASP A 547 -15.06 -25.78 -13.01
N LEU A 548 -15.84 -26.86 -12.99
CA LEU A 548 -16.04 -27.81 -14.08
C LEU A 548 -17.50 -27.80 -14.57
N SER A 549 -18.28 -26.79 -14.19
CA SER A 549 -19.72 -26.75 -14.48
C SER A 549 -20.01 -26.67 -15.97
N GLN A 550 -21.23 -27.05 -16.37
CA GLN A 550 -21.69 -26.97 -17.77
C GLN A 550 -20.74 -27.68 -18.75
N ASN A 551 -20.51 -28.96 -18.53
CA ASN A 551 -19.68 -29.82 -19.36
C ASN A 551 -20.38 -31.20 -19.54
N SER A 552 -19.66 -32.18 -20.08
CA SER A 552 -20.12 -33.57 -20.25
C SER A 552 -19.33 -34.56 -19.38
N PHE A 553 -18.89 -34.15 -18.19
CA PHE A 553 -18.20 -35.06 -17.26
C PHE A 553 -19.12 -36.17 -16.75
N THR A 554 -18.56 -37.37 -16.56
CA THR A 554 -19.28 -38.59 -16.18
C THR A 554 -18.59 -39.29 -15.00
N GLY A 555 -19.27 -40.27 -14.41
CA GLY A 555 -18.76 -41.05 -13.27
C GLY A 555 -18.84 -40.30 -11.94
N PRO A 556 -18.23 -40.83 -10.86
CA PRO A 556 -18.33 -40.25 -9.53
C PRO A 556 -17.35 -39.11 -9.29
N ILE A 557 -17.69 -38.23 -8.34
CA ILE A 557 -16.74 -37.25 -7.78
C ILE A 557 -15.63 -38.02 -7.04
N PRO A 558 -14.34 -37.81 -7.37
CA PRO A 558 -13.22 -38.45 -6.68
C PRO A 558 -13.28 -38.31 -5.15
N THR A 559 -13.24 -39.43 -4.43
CA THR A 559 -13.29 -39.42 -2.97
C THR A 559 -12.07 -38.74 -2.34
N LYS A 560 -10.94 -38.70 -3.06
CA LYS A 560 -9.70 -38.00 -2.70
C LYS A 560 -9.92 -36.51 -2.39
N PHE A 561 -10.91 -35.85 -2.99
CA PHE A 561 -11.23 -34.45 -2.65
C PHE A 561 -11.63 -34.28 -1.18
N SER A 562 -12.13 -35.35 -0.53
CA SER A 562 -12.40 -35.35 0.91
C SER A 562 -11.15 -35.20 1.78
N HIS A 563 -9.97 -35.47 1.24
CA HIS A 563 -8.70 -35.39 1.94
C HIS A 563 -7.94 -34.10 1.64
N SER A 564 -8.41 -33.27 0.69
CA SER A 564 -7.83 -31.96 0.45
C SER A 564 -8.05 -31.03 1.65
N SER A 565 -6.99 -30.36 2.08
CA SER A 565 -7.02 -29.34 3.15
C SER A 565 -7.17 -27.93 2.62
N THR A 566 -7.04 -27.73 1.30
CA THR A 566 -7.03 -26.41 0.65
C THR A 566 -8.29 -26.12 -0.14
N LEU A 567 -9.01 -27.15 -0.59
CA LEU A 567 -10.21 -27.00 -1.42
C LEU A 567 -11.27 -26.17 -0.68
N GLN A 568 -11.69 -25.08 -1.32
CA GLN A 568 -12.74 -24.16 -0.86
C GLN A 568 -13.99 -24.26 -1.74
N LEU A 569 -13.81 -24.42 -3.06
CA LEU A 569 -14.89 -24.47 -4.03
C LEU A 569 -14.69 -25.62 -5.03
N LEU A 570 -15.73 -26.43 -5.21
CA LEU A 570 -15.84 -27.41 -6.29
C LEU A 570 -17.22 -27.26 -6.94
N ASN A 571 -17.28 -26.64 -8.11
CA ASN A 571 -18.49 -26.53 -8.92
C ASN A 571 -18.46 -27.58 -10.04
N VAL A 572 -19.38 -28.54 -9.99
CA VAL A 572 -19.57 -29.61 -10.99
C VAL A 572 -20.99 -29.60 -11.56
N SER A 573 -21.70 -28.49 -11.38
CA SER A 573 -23.11 -28.38 -11.80
C SER A 573 -23.29 -28.56 -13.31
N PHE A 574 -24.46 -29.02 -13.72
CA PHE A 574 -24.82 -29.23 -15.13
C PHE A 574 -23.82 -30.12 -15.90
N ASN A 575 -23.68 -31.36 -15.45
CA ASN A 575 -22.87 -32.44 -16.06
C ASN A 575 -23.68 -33.77 -16.03
N ASP A 576 -23.06 -34.92 -16.35
CA ASP A 576 -23.62 -36.27 -16.15
C ASP A 576 -22.88 -37.03 -15.03
N ILE A 577 -22.54 -36.32 -13.95
CA ILE A 577 -21.90 -36.91 -12.76
C ILE A 577 -22.88 -37.85 -12.05
N SER A 578 -22.36 -38.95 -11.52
CA SER A 578 -23.14 -40.02 -10.88
C SER A 578 -22.62 -40.36 -9.48
N GLY A 579 -23.39 -41.15 -8.72
CA GLY A 579 -22.97 -41.62 -7.41
C GLY A 579 -23.30 -40.64 -6.28
N SER A 580 -22.57 -40.75 -5.17
CA SER A 580 -22.83 -39.95 -3.97
C SER A 580 -21.81 -38.84 -3.77
N ILE A 581 -22.27 -37.64 -3.40
CA ILE A 581 -21.40 -36.54 -2.95
C ILE A 581 -20.60 -37.00 -1.71
N PRO A 582 -19.26 -36.83 -1.67
CA PRO A 582 -18.46 -37.27 -0.54
C PRO A 582 -18.91 -36.63 0.79
N SER A 583 -19.08 -37.47 1.81
CA SER A 583 -19.71 -37.08 3.08
C SER A 583 -18.71 -36.38 4.02
N LYS A 584 -18.29 -35.17 3.68
CA LYS A 584 -17.53 -34.26 4.56
C LYS A 584 -18.20 -32.90 4.69
N GLU A 585 -17.95 -32.23 5.81
CA GLU A 585 -18.52 -30.91 6.13
C GLU A 585 -18.26 -29.88 5.03
N LEU A 586 -17.06 -29.90 4.43
CA LEU A 586 -16.66 -29.05 3.31
C LEU A 586 -17.63 -29.07 2.12
N PHE A 587 -18.07 -30.26 1.67
CA PHE A 587 -18.99 -30.34 0.52
C PHE A 587 -20.40 -29.87 0.85
N ARG A 588 -20.78 -29.90 2.13
CA ARG A 588 -22.09 -29.39 2.58
C ARG A 588 -22.11 -27.86 2.58
N THR A 589 -20.99 -27.21 2.87
CA THR A 589 -20.89 -25.74 2.89
C THR A 589 -20.85 -25.11 1.50
N MET A 590 -20.52 -25.87 0.44
CA MET A 590 -20.44 -25.38 -0.95
C MET A 590 -21.82 -25.07 -1.60
N GLY A 591 -22.93 -25.34 -0.93
CA GLY A 591 -24.28 -25.06 -1.42
C GLY A 591 -24.79 -26.02 -2.50
N LYS A 592 -26.11 -26.02 -2.74
CA LYS A 592 -26.76 -26.91 -3.73
C LYS A 592 -26.42 -26.56 -5.17
N SER A 593 -26.19 -25.28 -5.45
CA SER A 593 -25.90 -24.75 -6.78
C SER A 593 -24.67 -25.41 -7.41
N ALA A 594 -23.63 -25.69 -6.62
CA ALA A 594 -22.39 -26.32 -7.08
C ALA A 594 -22.55 -27.76 -7.63
N PHE A 595 -23.66 -28.43 -7.33
CA PHE A 595 -23.88 -29.84 -7.70
C PHE A 595 -25.14 -30.09 -8.53
N THR A 596 -25.98 -29.06 -8.72
CA THR A 596 -27.26 -29.18 -9.42
C THR A 596 -27.10 -29.57 -10.90
N GLY A 597 -28.16 -30.03 -11.55
CA GLY A 597 -28.10 -30.38 -12.97
C GLY A 597 -27.37 -31.69 -13.29
N ASN A 598 -27.11 -32.55 -12.28
CA ASN A 598 -26.55 -33.89 -12.42
C ASN A 598 -27.59 -34.96 -12.01
N PRO A 599 -28.33 -35.59 -12.95
CA PRO A 599 -29.48 -36.43 -12.61
C PRO A 599 -29.15 -37.68 -11.78
N LYS A 600 -27.93 -38.21 -11.90
CA LYS A 600 -27.47 -39.44 -11.23
C LYS A 600 -26.69 -39.17 -9.93
N LEU A 601 -26.53 -37.90 -9.54
CA LEU A 601 -25.80 -37.48 -8.35
C LEU A 601 -26.75 -37.28 -7.17
N CYS A 602 -26.41 -37.84 -6.01
CA CYS A 602 -27.20 -37.74 -4.79
C CYS A 602 -26.32 -37.52 -3.55
N GLY A 603 -26.91 -37.18 -2.40
CA GLY A 603 -26.19 -36.86 -1.16
C GLY A 603 -26.21 -35.37 -0.83
N SER A 604 -26.03 -35.03 0.45
CA SER A 604 -26.05 -33.63 0.92
C SER A 604 -24.92 -32.82 0.27
N PRO A 605 -25.17 -31.61 -0.28
CA PRO A 605 -26.35 -30.77 -0.04
C PRO A 605 -27.59 -31.04 -0.94
N LEU A 606 -27.51 -31.93 -1.92
CA LEU A 606 -28.67 -32.39 -2.71
C LEU A 606 -29.58 -33.34 -1.92
N GLN A 607 -30.50 -34.03 -2.60
CA GLN A 607 -31.36 -35.04 -1.99
C GLN A 607 -30.56 -36.27 -1.55
N SER A 608 -30.91 -36.85 -0.39
CA SER A 608 -30.34 -38.09 0.10
C SER A 608 -30.52 -39.23 -0.92
N CYS A 609 -29.48 -40.03 -1.13
CA CYS A 609 -29.55 -41.19 -2.01
C CYS A 609 -30.63 -42.18 -1.50
N SER A 610 -31.63 -42.48 -2.32
CA SER A 610 -32.66 -43.47 -1.98
C SER A 610 -32.04 -44.85 -1.80
N ARG A 611 -32.10 -45.40 -0.58
CA ARG A 611 -31.83 -46.81 -0.34
C ARG A 611 -32.99 -47.62 -0.92
N SER A 612 -32.67 -48.56 -1.82
CA SER A 612 -33.52 -49.72 -2.10
C SER A 612 -33.89 -50.42 -0.78
N MET A 613 -35.15 -50.85 -0.69
CA MET A 613 -35.79 -51.43 0.49
C MET A 613 -35.01 -52.61 1.09
N ALA A 614 -34.82 -52.59 2.41
CA ALA A 614 -34.58 -53.80 3.20
C ALA A 614 -35.43 -53.74 4.47
N MET A 615 -36.17 -54.82 4.71
CA MET A 615 -37.31 -54.95 5.60
C MET A 615 -37.01 -54.87 7.10
N PHE A 616 -38.05 -54.47 7.82
CA PHE A 616 -38.24 -54.46 9.28
C PHE A 616 -38.00 -55.82 9.95
N GLY A 617 -37.52 -55.76 11.21
CA GLY A 617 -37.62 -56.84 12.19
C GLY A 617 -37.36 -56.35 13.62
N SER A 618 -38.43 -56.05 14.36
CA SER A 618 -38.43 -55.82 15.82
C SER A 618 -38.10 -57.14 16.56
N LYS A 619 -37.59 -57.23 17.80
CA LYS A 619 -38.12 -56.67 19.05
C LYS A 619 -37.22 -57.12 20.22
N HIS A 620 -37.38 -56.42 21.35
CA HIS A 620 -37.23 -56.84 22.75
C HIS A 620 -36.08 -56.32 23.62
N SER A 621 -36.60 -55.83 24.75
CA SER A 621 -36.09 -55.15 25.92
C SER A 621 -35.26 -56.02 26.88
N GLY A 622 -34.35 -55.36 27.60
CA GLY A 622 -34.13 -55.64 29.03
C GLY A 622 -32.72 -56.09 29.39
N LYS A 623 -31.89 -55.12 29.83
CA LYS A 623 -31.12 -55.13 31.09
C LYS A 623 -30.16 -53.93 31.11
N LEU A 624 -30.69 -52.80 31.58
CA LEU A 624 -29.94 -51.60 31.92
C LEU A 624 -29.80 -51.57 33.45
N LEU A 625 -28.78 -52.23 34.00
CA LEU A 625 -28.42 -52.05 35.42
C LEU A 625 -26.92 -52.20 35.75
N TRP A 626 -26.05 -52.49 34.77
CA TRP A 626 -24.59 -52.56 34.99
C TRP A 626 -23.80 -51.44 34.30
N VAL A 627 -24.42 -50.66 33.40
CA VAL A 627 -23.72 -49.61 32.64
C VAL A 627 -23.63 -48.28 33.41
N VAL A 628 -24.58 -48.00 34.31
CA VAL A 628 -24.63 -46.72 35.04
C VAL A 628 -23.51 -46.59 36.09
N LEU A 629 -23.06 -47.70 36.68
CA LEU A 629 -21.96 -47.68 37.66
C LEU A 629 -20.58 -47.52 36.99
N LEU A 630 -20.43 -47.97 35.74
CA LEU A 630 -19.19 -47.88 34.98
C LEU A 630 -18.98 -46.46 34.40
N CYS A 631 -20.07 -45.75 34.09
CA CYS A 631 -20.02 -44.35 33.65
C CYS A 631 -19.57 -43.37 34.75
N ILE A 632 -19.92 -43.62 36.01
CA ILE A 632 -19.55 -42.72 37.13
C ILE A 632 -18.03 -42.79 37.40
N GLY A 633 -17.42 -43.97 37.26
CA GLY A 633 -15.97 -44.16 37.43
C GLY A 633 -15.14 -43.50 36.31
N VAL A 634 -15.62 -43.53 35.06
CA VAL A 634 -14.95 -42.89 33.92
C VAL A 634 -15.05 -41.36 33.98
N VAL A 635 -16.17 -40.82 34.47
CA VAL A 635 -16.33 -39.36 34.68
C VAL A 635 -15.43 -38.84 35.82
N MET A 636 -15.23 -39.62 36.89
CA MET A 636 -14.31 -39.25 37.98
C MET A 636 -12.83 -39.32 37.55
N LEU A 637 -12.45 -40.31 36.72
CA LEU A 637 -11.09 -40.44 36.19
C LEU A 637 -10.77 -39.38 35.12
N THR A 638 -11.74 -39.01 34.28
CA THR A 638 -11.55 -37.94 33.29
C THR A 638 -11.49 -36.57 33.94
N THR A 639 -12.28 -36.31 35.00
CA THR A 639 -12.19 -35.04 35.74
C THR A 639 -10.87 -34.92 36.51
N LEU A 640 -10.37 -35.99 37.15
CA LEU A 640 -9.04 -35.99 37.77
C LEU A 640 -7.90 -35.83 36.77
N SER A 641 -8.01 -36.43 35.58
CA SER A 641 -7.03 -36.27 34.49
C SER A 641 -7.04 -34.84 33.92
N ILE A 642 -8.22 -34.24 33.76
CA ILE A 642 -8.36 -32.85 33.33
C ILE A 642 -7.80 -31.90 34.41
N VAL A 643 -8.07 -32.16 35.69
CA VAL A 643 -7.51 -31.37 36.80
C VAL A 643 -5.99 -31.54 36.89
N ALA A 644 -5.44 -32.73 36.71
CA ALA A 644 -3.99 -32.97 36.67
C ALA A 644 -3.33 -32.31 35.44
N ILE A 645 -3.97 -32.33 34.26
CA ILE A 645 -3.51 -31.60 33.07
C ILE A 645 -3.59 -30.08 33.28
N LEU A 646 -4.61 -29.58 33.99
CA LEU A 646 -4.73 -28.17 34.36
C LEU A 646 -3.73 -27.76 35.45
N TYR A 647 -3.37 -28.68 36.36
CA TYR A 647 -2.35 -28.46 37.40
C TYR A 647 -0.93 -28.51 36.82
N LEU A 648 -0.65 -29.43 35.88
CA LEU A 648 0.61 -29.53 35.15
C LEU A 648 0.79 -28.42 34.11
N ARG A 649 -0.30 -27.87 33.54
CA ARG A 649 -0.26 -26.64 32.72
C ARG A 649 -0.11 -25.36 33.54
N ARG A 650 -0.19 -25.41 34.88
CA ARG A 650 -0.05 -24.22 35.75
C ARG A 650 1.40 -23.85 36.09
N GLY A 651 2.38 -24.54 35.52
CA GLY A 651 3.82 -24.36 35.80
C GLY A 651 4.69 -23.67 34.74
N SER A 652 4.14 -23.16 33.62
CA SER A 652 4.95 -22.45 32.62
C SER A 652 4.18 -21.30 31.96
N ARG A 653 3.86 -20.27 32.74
CA ARG A 653 3.49 -18.96 32.18
C ARG A 653 4.78 -18.18 31.95
N GLY A 654 5.21 -18.13 30.69
CA GLY A 654 6.45 -17.51 30.25
C GLY A 654 6.60 -16.07 30.74
N GLN A 655 7.85 -15.66 30.99
CA GLN A 655 8.20 -14.29 31.35
C GLN A 655 7.72 -13.32 30.27
N TRP A 656 6.90 -12.34 30.65
CA TRP A 656 6.51 -11.24 29.79
C TRP A 656 7.69 -10.32 29.54
N LYS A 657 7.93 -10.00 28.27
CA LYS A 657 9.01 -9.11 27.82
C LYS A 657 8.41 -7.83 27.24
N MET A 658 9.14 -6.73 27.38
CA MET A 658 8.74 -5.41 26.89
C MET A 658 9.76 -4.91 25.88
N ILE A 659 9.28 -4.33 24.77
CA ILE A 659 10.07 -3.55 23.82
C ILE A 659 9.42 -2.17 23.71
N SER A 660 10.10 -1.12 24.16
CA SER A 660 9.66 0.27 24.02
C SER A 660 10.33 0.91 22.81
N TYR A 661 9.57 1.65 22.01
CA TYR A 661 10.11 2.44 20.90
C TYR A 661 10.26 3.91 21.32
N SER A 662 11.13 4.65 20.63
CA SER A 662 11.62 5.99 21.03
C SER A 662 10.51 7.01 21.35
N GLY A 663 10.65 7.73 22.48
CA GLY A 663 9.75 8.82 22.89
C GLY A 663 8.85 8.54 24.10
N LEU A 664 9.15 7.52 24.92
CA LEU A 664 8.44 7.18 26.16
C LEU A 664 9.40 7.02 27.35
N PRO A 665 8.96 7.24 28.59
CA PRO A 665 9.72 6.87 29.78
C PRO A 665 9.92 5.34 29.85
N GLN A 666 10.99 4.85 30.48
CA GLN A 666 11.15 3.40 30.70
C GLN A 666 10.08 2.87 31.67
N PHE A 667 9.27 1.90 31.22
CA PHE A 667 8.32 1.14 32.05
C PHE A 667 8.40 -0.36 31.72
N THR A 668 8.08 -1.22 32.70
CA THR A 668 8.21 -2.68 32.55
C THR A 668 6.94 -3.32 32.02
N ALA A 669 7.04 -4.56 31.51
CA ALA A 669 5.87 -5.36 31.14
C ALA A 669 4.85 -5.48 32.29
N LYS A 670 5.31 -5.49 33.55
CA LYS A 670 4.45 -5.53 34.74
C LYS A 670 3.66 -4.24 34.92
N ASP A 671 4.24 -3.09 34.58
CA ASP A 671 3.58 -1.78 34.72
C ASP A 671 2.44 -1.63 33.71
N VAL A 672 2.66 -2.08 32.47
CA VAL A 672 1.63 -2.13 31.43
C VAL A 672 0.49 -3.07 31.83
N LEU A 673 0.82 -4.26 32.36
CA LEU A 673 -0.19 -5.24 32.75
C LEU A 673 -1.05 -4.78 33.94
N ARG A 674 -0.49 -4.00 34.87
CA ARG A 674 -1.23 -3.38 35.99
C ARG A 674 -2.24 -2.33 35.54
N SER A 675 -1.98 -1.66 34.42
CA SER A 675 -2.89 -0.66 33.86
C SER A 675 -4.18 -1.24 33.27
N PHE A 676 -4.30 -2.57 33.15
CA PHE A 676 -5.51 -3.25 32.66
C PHE A 676 -6.47 -3.71 33.77
N SER A 677 -6.06 -3.64 35.03
CA SER A 677 -6.84 -4.16 36.16
C SER A 677 -7.40 -3.02 37.01
N SER A 678 -8.70 -2.73 36.88
CA SER A 678 -9.42 -2.07 37.97
C SER A 678 -9.79 -3.12 39.03
N ALA A 679 -9.26 -2.92 40.23
CA ALA A 679 -9.49 -3.66 41.48
C ALA A 679 -8.80 -5.04 41.67
N GLU A 680 -8.01 -5.05 42.75
CA GLU A 680 -7.43 -6.15 43.54
C GLU A 680 -7.98 -7.58 43.33
N SER A 681 -7.15 -8.45 42.75
CA SER A 681 -6.73 -9.77 43.27
C SER A 681 -6.05 -10.58 42.16
N MET A 682 -4.91 -11.20 42.48
CA MET A 682 -4.23 -12.13 41.57
C MET A 682 -5.03 -13.42 41.50
N ASP A 683 -6.04 -13.49 40.64
CA ASP A 683 -6.51 -14.70 39.96
C ASP A 683 -7.68 -14.31 39.04
N ALA A 684 -7.59 -14.73 37.76
CA ALA A 684 -8.48 -14.38 36.65
C ALA A 684 -8.28 -12.96 36.05
N VAL A 685 -7.57 -12.91 34.92
CA VAL A 685 -7.67 -11.77 33.98
C VAL A 685 -9.06 -11.85 33.33
N PRO A 686 -9.91 -10.82 33.41
CA PRO A 686 -11.18 -10.81 32.69
C PRO A 686 -10.92 -10.78 31.18
N SER A 687 -11.72 -11.51 30.42
CA SER A 687 -11.79 -11.40 28.97
C SER A 687 -12.21 -9.98 28.57
N VAL A 688 -11.25 -9.14 28.19
CA VAL A 688 -11.52 -7.82 27.60
C VAL A 688 -12.23 -8.02 26.26
N PRO A 689 -13.48 -7.58 26.09
CA PRO A 689 -14.25 -7.81 24.87
C PRO A 689 -14.02 -6.67 23.88
N SER A 690 -12.81 -6.61 23.31
CA SER A 690 -12.48 -5.87 22.09
C SER A 690 -11.00 -6.12 21.78
N SER A 691 -10.65 -6.23 20.51
CA SER A 691 -9.24 -6.38 20.09
C SER A 691 -8.41 -5.12 20.40
N VAL A 692 -9.05 -4.01 20.79
CA VAL A 692 -8.46 -2.70 21.09
C VAL A 692 -9.10 -2.09 22.36
N CYS A 693 -8.30 -1.69 23.36
CA CYS A 693 -8.77 -1.14 24.64
C CYS A 693 -7.95 0.12 25.03
N LYS A 694 -8.59 1.10 25.67
CA LYS A 694 -7.91 2.30 26.23
C LYS A 694 -7.29 1.96 27.59
N ALA A 695 -6.02 2.29 27.79
CA ALA A 695 -5.35 2.14 29.08
C ALA A 695 -4.62 3.43 29.47
N VAL A 696 -4.55 3.71 30.77
CA VAL A 696 -3.72 4.79 31.33
C VAL A 696 -2.52 4.12 31.99
N LEU A 697 -1.32 4.37 31.46
CA LEU A 697 -0.08 3.86 32.01
C LEU A 697 0.21 4.52 33.37
N PRO A 698 1.02 3.91 34.26
CA PRO A 698 1.33 4.51 35.57
C PRO A 698 2.02 5.88 35.49
N THR A 699 2.55 6.23 34.31
CA THR A 699 3.14 7.52 33.98
C THR A 699 2.10 8.62 33.67
N GLY A 700 0.81 8.30 33.62
CA GLY A 700 -0.27 9.21 33.24
C GLY A 700 -0.52 9.29 31.73
N ILE A 701 0.29 8.61 30.91
CA ILE A 701 0.10 8.56 29.45
C ILE A 701 -1.09 7.66 29.13
N THR A 702 -2.02 8.19 28.34
CA THR A 702 -3.13 7.39 27.81
C THR A 702 -2.67 6.73 26.51
N VAL A 703 -2.93 5.42 26.39
CA VAL A 703 -2.53 4.62 25.23
C VAL A 703 -3.70 3.78 24.73
N THR A 704 -3.65 3.46 23.44
CA THR A 704 -4.55 2.49 22.81
C THR A 704 -3.85 1.14 22.75
N VAL A 705 -4.45 0.09 23.31
CA VAL A 705 -3.83 -1.23 23.44
C VAL A 705 -4.52 -2.23 22.54
N LYS A 706 -3.77 -2.82 21.60
CA LYS A 706 -4.27 -3.85 20.69
C LYS A 706 -3.70 -5.22 21.05
N LYS A 707 -4.56 -6.24 21.20
CA LYS A 707 -4.15 -7.62 21.52
C LYS A 707 -3.94 -8.43 20.24
N ILE A 708 -2.82 -9.15 20.15
CA ILE A 708 -2.49 -10.09 19.06
C ILE A 708 -2.15 -11.45 19.66
N GLU A 709 -2.67 -12.52 19.08
CA GLU A 709 -2.32 -13.90 19.42
C GLU A 709 -1.53 -14.53 18.27
N TRP A 710 -0.53 -15.36 18.60
CA TRP A 710 0.33 -16.00 17.61
C TRP A 710 0.77 -17.41 18.03
N GLU A 711 1.16 -18.22 17.04
CA GLU A 711 1.83 -19.50 17.28
C GLU A 711 3.31 -19.31 17.62
N ALA A 712 3.81 -20.06 18.60
CA ALA A 712 5.20 -19.94 19.08
C ALA A 712 6.26 -20.07 17.97
N LYS A 713 6.00 -20.84 16.90
CA LYS A 713 6.93 -21.00 15.76
C LYS A 713 7.03 -19.76 14.86
N ARG A 714 6.00 -18.91 14.82
CA ARG A 714 5.95 -17.67 13.99
C ARG A 714 6.37 -16.42 14.76
N MET A 715 6.47 -16.52 16.08
CA MET A 715 6.81 -15.43 17.00
C MET A 715 8.05 -14.63 16.60
N LYS A 716 9.16 -15.28 16.24
CA LYS A 716 10.42 -14.59 15.92
C LYS A 716 10.29 -13.69 14.68
N LYS A 717 9.65 -14.20 13.62
CA LYS A 717 9.37 -13.44 12.39
C LYS A 717 8.37 -12.31 12.64
N MET A 718 7.35 -12.56 13.45
CA MET A 718 6.35 -11.57 13.81
C MET A 718 6.95 -10.43 14.65
N LEU A 719 7.83 -10.74 15.61
CA LEU A 719 8.50 -9.75 16.44
C LEU A 719 9.48 -8.90 15.62
N GLU A 720 10.16 -9.50 14.64
CA GLU A 720 11.03 -8.80 13.69
C GLU A 720 10.24 -7.82 12.81
N PHE A 721 9.08 -8.26 12.29
CA PHE A 721 8.14 -7.40 11.57
C PHE A 721 7.58 -6.26 12.44
N ILE A 722 7.18 -6.56 13.67
CA ILE A 722 6.67 -5.55 14.60
C ILE A 722 7.77 -4.55 14.97
N ASN A 723 9.02 -4.97 15.13
CA ASN A 723 10.15 -4.06 15.33
C ASN A 723 10.40 -3.18 14.11
N GLN A 724 10.25 -3.70 12.89
CA GLN A 724 10.33 -2.89 11.67
C GLN A 724 9.23 -1.82 11.63
N ILE A 725 7.99 -2.17 12.01
CA ILE A 725 6.88 -1.21 12.10
C ILE A 725 7.08 -0.21 13.24
N GLY A 726 7.57 -0.65 14.40
CA GLY A 726 7.85 0.20 15.54
C GLY A 726 8.92 1.26 15.26
N ASN A 727 9.83 0.95 14.31
CA ASN A 727 10.85 1.87 13.82
C ASN A 727 10.41 2.67 12.57
N ALA A 728 9.33 2.27 11.91
CA ALA A 728 8.81 2.97 10.73
C ALA A 728 8.13 4.28 11.13
N ARG A 729 8.51 5.38 10.48
CA ARG A 729 7.92 6.71 10.69
C ARG A 729 7.27 7.16 9.38
N HIS A 730 5.95 7.23 9.38
CA HIS A 730 5.18 7.66 8.22
C HIS A 730 3.95 8.44 8.67
N LYS A 731 3.61 9.51 7.97
CA LYS A 731 2.47 10.41 8.29
C LYS A 731 1.10 9.71 8.36
N ASN A 732 0.98 8.51 7.77
CA ASN A 732 -0.25 7.72 7.73
C ASN A 732 -0.24 6.50 8.68
N LEU A 733 0.73 6.37 9.60
CA LEU A 733 0.80 5.25 10.55
C LEU A 733 0.64 5.74 11.99
N THR A 734 -0.31 5.18 12.73
CA THR A 734 -0.42 5.42 14.18
C THR A 734 0.84 4.91 14.86
N ARG A 735 1.53 5.79 15.58
CA ARG A 735 2.81 5.50 16.22
C ARG A 735 2.66 4.34 17.21
N LEU A 736 3.43 3.28 16.99
CA LEU A 736 3.57 2.16 17.92
C LEU A 736 4.53 2.58 19.03
N LEU A 737 4.02 2.69 20.24
CA LEU A 737 4.69 3.13 21.46
C LEU A 737 5.53 2.00 22.09
N GLY A 738 5.05 0.78 22.01
CA GLY A 738 5.77 -0.38 22.52
C GLY A 738 4.97 -1.66 22.41
N VAL A 739 5.63 -2.78 22.74
CA VAL A 739 5.05 -4.12 22.70
C VAL A 739 5.35 -4.86 23.99
N CYS A 740 4.30 -5.36 24.65
CA CYS A 740 4.40 -6.27 25.79
C CYS A 740 3.99 -7.67 25.33
N TYR A 741 4.88 -8.67 25.37
CA TYR A 741 4.62 -9.97 24.74
C TYR A 741 5.13 -11.19 25.53
N ASN A 742 4.56 -12.35 25.20
CA ASN A 742 4.98 -13.68 25.64
C ASN A 742 4.93 -14.67 24.45
N ASN A 743 5.20 -15.96 24.69
CA ASN A 743 5.31 -16.99 23.64
C ASN A 743 4.03 -17.22 22.79
N HIS A 744 2.87 -16.71 23.20
CA HIS A 744 1.57 -16.99 22.58
C HIS A 744 0.80 -15.73 22.21
N MET A 745 1.16 -14.56 22.76
CA MET A 745 0.42 -13.33 22.54
C MET A 745 1.25 -12.07 22.81
N ALA A 746 0.79 -10.94 22.28
CA ALA A 746 1.32 -9.60 22.52
C ALA A 746 0.22 -8.54 22.69
N TYR A 747 0.58 -7.50 23.42
CA TYR A 747 -0.13 -6.23 23.52
C TYR A 747 0.71 -5.16 22.81
N LEU A 748 0.16 -4.60 21.75
CA LEU A 748 0.71 -3.45 21.05
C LEU A 748 0.15 -2.18 21.69
N LEU A 749 1.02 -1.25 22.08
CA LEU A 749 0.67 0.03 22.65
C LEU A 749 0.80 1.09 21.55
N TYR A 750 -0.25 1.85 21.29
CA TYR A 750 -0.28 2.93 20.30
C TYR A 750 -0.62 4.27 20.98
N ASP A 751 -0.29 5.38 20.32
CA ASP A 751 -0.77 6.70 20.75
C ASP A 751 -2.30 6.70 20.92
N TYR A 752 -2.76 7.35 21.99
CA TYR A 752 -4.18 7.52 22.23
C TYR A 752 -4.74 8.63 21.35
N LEU A 753 -5.70 8.27 20.49
CA LEU A 753 -6.43 9.20 19.65
C LEU A 753 -7.75 9.56 20.36
N PRO A 754 -7.96 10.82 20.78
CA PRO A 754 -9.11 11.20 21.60
C PRO A 754 -10.48 11.03 20.90
N ASN A 755 -10.51 10.93 19.57
CA ASN A 755 -11.72 10.77 18.77
C ASN A 755 -12.01 9.30 18.38
N GLY A 756 -11.44 8.32 19.10
CA GLY A 756 -11.72 6.88 18.90
C GLY A 756 -11.34 6.34 17.51
N SER A 757 -11.79 5.13 17.18
CA SER A 757 -11.79 4.57 15.82
C SER A 757 -13.20 4.62 15.22
N LEU A 758 -13.37 4.34 13.92
CA LEU A 758 -14.69 4.28 13.27
C LEU A 758 -15.67 3.28 13.93
N ALA A 759 -15.16 2.37 14.77
CA ALA A 759 -15.97 1.46 15.58
C ALA A 759 -16.65 2.13 16.79
N ASP A 760 -16.23 3.34 17.17
CA ASP A 760 -16.74 4.06 18.36
C ASP A 760 -17.82 5.11 18.02
N GLU A 761 -17.95 5.53 16.76
CA GLU A 761 -19.07 6.37 16.30
C GLU A 761 -20.19 5.49 15.74
N ARG A 762 -21.30 5.39 16.48
CA ARG A 762 -22.54 4.80 15.95
C ARG A 762 -23.10 5.70 14.85
N ILE A 763 -22.91 5.32 13.60
CA ILE A 763 -23.51 6.00 12.45
C ILE A 763 -24.93 5.42 12.27
N GLU A 764 -25.91 5.96 12.99
CA GLU A 764 -27.33 5.68 12.72
C GLU A 764 -27.80 6.50 11.51
N MET A 765 -27.45 6.07 10.30
CA MET A 765 -27.99 6.63 9.06
C MET A 765 -29.30 5.91 8.72
N LYS A 766 -30.45 6.60 8.80
CA LYS A 766 -31.77 5.98 8.53
C LYS A 766 -32.21 6.02 7.06
N ASP A 767 -31.62 6.88 6.23
CA ASP A 767 -32.01 7.07 4.83
C ASP A 767 -31.04 6.37 3.85
N TRP A 768 -31.59 5.52 2.97
CA TRP A 768 -30.80 4.75 1.99
C TRP A 768 -30.06 5.64 0.99
N GLY A 769 -30.67 6.73 0.53
CA GLY A 769 -30.04 7.65 -0.43
C GLY A 769 -28.81 8.34 0.15
N THR A 770 -28.79 8.59 1.46
CA THR A 770 -27.62 9.07 2.19
C THR A 770 -26.56 7.97 2.34
N LYS A 771 -26.94 6.75 2.73
CA LYS A 771 -26.01 5.61 2.84
C LYS A 771 -25.31 5.30 1.52
N TYR A 772 -26.07 5.26 0.43
CA TYR A 772 -25.54 4.95 -0.90
C TYR A 772 -24.57 6.04 -1.39
N ARG A 773 -24.89 7.33 -1.19
CA ARG A 773 -23.96 8.44 -1.46
C ARG A 773 -22.71 8.38 -0.60
N THR A 774 -22.83 7.99 0.67
CA THR A 774 -21.67 7.78 1.55
C THR A 774 -20.81 6.63 1.07
N VAL A 775 -21.39 5.47 0.75
CA VAL A 775 -20.68 4.29 0.21
C VAL A 775 -19.93 4.62 -1.09
N THR A 776 -20.62 5.24 -2.03
CA THR A 776 -20.05 5.61 -3.33
C THR A 776 -18.98 6.70 -3.21
N GLY A 777 -19.16 7.69 -2.34
CA GLY A 777 -18.10 8.69 -2.08
C GLY A 777 -16.92 8.14 -1.28
N ILE A 778 -17.09 7.16 -0.38
CA ILE A 778 -15.96 6.44 0.25
C ILE A 778 -15.18 5.67 -0.82
N ALA A 779 -15.87 4.98 -1.73
CA ALA A 779 -15.23 4.25 -2.81
C ALA A 779 -14.49 5.18 -3.79
N ARG A 780 -15.06 6.37 -4.09
CA ARG A 780 -14.50 7.37 -5.01
C ARG A 780 -13.44 8.26 -4.38
N GLY A 781 -13.23 8.17 -3.08
CA GLY A 781 -12.32 9.05 -2.34
C GLY A 781 -12.85 10.49 -2.18
N GLU A 782 -14.13 10.74 -2.49
CA GLU A 782 -14.76 12.05 -2.50
C GLU A 782 -15.47 12.34 -1.15
N PHE A 783 -14.74 12.59 -0.05
CA PHE A 783 -15.35 13.26 1.13
C PHE A 783 -14.41 14.10 2.01
N SER A 784 -15.06 15.02 2.74
CA SER A 784 -14.53 16.12 3.54
C SER A 784 -13.97 15.72 4.92
N GLY A 785 -13.33 16.69 5.58
CA GLY A 785 -12.48 16.55 6.76
C GLY A 785 -13.07 15.73 7.92
N ASN A 786 -12.17 14.96 8.55
CA ASN A 786 -12.28 14.00 9.67
C ASN A 786 -12.29 12.51 9.30
N ILE A 787 -12.76 12.09 8.11
CA ILE A 787 -12.65 10.69 7.64
C ILE A 787 -11.43 10.48 6.73
N LYS A 788 -10.97 11.55 6.06
CA LYS A 788 -9.76 11.57 5.22
C LYS A 788 -8.45 11.30 6.01
N GLU A 789 -8.44 11.56 7.33
CA GLU A 789 -7.30 11.28 8.23
C GLU A 789 -7.18 9.80 8.66
N LYS A 790 -8.15 8.93 8.31
CA LYS A 790 -8.25 7.55 8.84
C LYS A 790 -8.30 6.42 7.80
N LEU A 791 -8.17 6.69 6.50
CA LEU A 791 -8.35 5.67 5.46
C LEU A 791 -7.08 5.46 4.62
N THR A 792 -6.20 4.58 5.10
CA THR A 792 -5.44 3.69 4.19
C THR A 792 -6.10 2.32 4.31
N MET A 793 -7.30 2.18 3.75
CA MET A 793 -7.98 0.89 3.77
C MET A 793 -7.35 -0.01 2.73
N ASP A 794 -6.90 -1.19 3.18
CA ASP A 794 -6.93 -2.33 2.28
C ASP A 794 -8.40 -2.65 1.96
N ILE A 795 -8.62 -3.29 0.82
CA ILE A 795 -9.96 -3.65 0.31
C ILE A 795 -10.80 -4.37 1.39
N TYR A 796 -10.15 -5.13 2.26
CA TYR A 796 -10.80 -5.82 3.38
C TYR A 796 -11.47 -4.87 4.36
N ASN A 797 -10.75 -3.85 4.82
CA ASN A 797 -11.31 -2.88 5.74
C ASN A 797 -12.42 -2.05 5.08
N PHE A 798 -12.31 -1.76 3.78
CA PHE A 798 -13.40 -1.14 3.03
C PHE A 798 -14.67 -2.00 3.04
N GLY A 799 -14.54 -3.32 2.80
CA GLY A 799 -15.63 -4.27 2.89
C GLY A 799 -16.28 -4.36 4.28
N GLU A 800 -15.48 -4.37 5.36
CA GLU A 800 -16.04 -4.37 6.73
C GLU A 800 -16.81 -3.06 7.02
N ILE A 801 -16.36 -1.91 6.50
CA ILE A 801 -17.08 -0.64 6.64
C ILE A 801 -18.42 -0.68 5.89
N LEU A 802 -18.45 -1.19 4.66
CA LEU A 802 -19.70 -1.35 3.91
C LEU A 802 -20.72 -2.19 4.69
N LEU A 803 -20.27 -3.30 5.30
CA LEU A 803 -21.13 -4.17 6.11
C LEU A 803 -21.65 -3.45 7.37
N GLU A 804 -20.84 -2.62 8.02
CA GLU A 804 -21.28 -1.79 9.15
C GLU A 804 -22.29 -0.71 8.72
N ILE A 805 -22.14 -0.08 7.54
CA ILE A 805 -23.11 0.90 7.00
C ILE A 805 -24.44 0.22 6.64
N LEU A 806 -24.38 -0.93 5.96
CA LEU A 806 -25.56 -1.71 5.57
C LEU A 806 -26.36 -2.18 6.78
N SER A 807 -25.69 -2.50 7.88
CA SER A 807 -26.31 -3.05 9.09
C SER A 807 -26.64 -2.04 10.19
N ASN A 808 -26.55 -0.73 9.94
CA ASN A 808 -26.74 0.31 10.96
C ASN A 808 -25.84 0.11 12.20
N SER A 809 -24.57 -0.22 11.99
CA SER A 809 -23.59 -0.50 13.04
C SER A 809 -23.90 -1.74 13.91
N ASN A 810 -24.76 -2.66 13.45
CA ASN A 810 -25.04 -3.93 14.13
C ASN A 810 -24.22 -5.12 13.58
N TRP A 811 -23.40 -4.92 12.54
CA TRP A 811 -22.67 -6.01 11.88
C TRP A 811 -21.75 -6.76 12.85
N THR A 812 -20.96 -6.05 13.65
CA THR A 812 -20.12 -6.64 14.70
C THR A 812 -20.92 -7.43 15.75
N LYS A 813 -22.17 -7.02 16.04
CA LYS A 813 -23.07 -7.74 16.95
C LYS A 813 -23.65 -9.01 16.30
N MET A 814 -23.97 -8.95 15.01
CA MET A 814 -24.39 -10.11 14.22
C MET A 814 -23.24 -11.13 14.06
N LYS A 815 -22.00 -10.66 13.90
CA LYS A 815 -20.77 -11.47 13.83
C LYS A 815 -20.48 -12.21 15.15
N ASN A 816 -20.71 -11.56 16.29
CA ASN A 816 -20.44 -12.13 17.62
C ASN A 816 -21.51 -13.10 18.12
N ASN A 817 -22.78 -12.94 17.71
CA ASN A 817 -23.86 -13.85 18.11
C ASN A 817 -23.91 -15.15 17.28
N ALA A 818 -23.17 -15.25 16.18
CA ALA A 818 -23.28 -16.36 15.22
C ALA A 818 -22.43 -17.60 15.54
N GLY A 819 -21.51 -17.56 16.52
CA GLY A 819 -20.75 -18.72 17.05
C GLY A 819 -19.87 -19.51 16.06
N THR A 820 -19.96 -19.23 14.76
CA THR A 820 -19.22 -19.81 13.64
C THR A 820 -19.09 -18.75 12.55
N SER A 821 -18.00 -18.80 11.78
CA SER A 821 -17.63 -17.77 10.79
C SER A 821 -18.79 -17.39 9.87
N MET A 822 -19.23 -16.12 9.92
CA MET A 822 -20.28 -15.56 9.06
C MET A 822 -20.00 -15.70 7.55
N LYS A 823 -18.75 -16.02 7.17
CA LYS A 823 -18.34 -16.33 5.78
C LYS A 823 -19.08 -17.53 5.15
N ASN A 824 -19.79 -18.34 5.95
CA ASN A 824 -20.51 -19.53 5.49
C ASN A 824 -22.05 -19.36 5.48
N LYS A 825 -22.60 -18.17 5.81
CA LYS A 825 -24.05 -17.94 5.71
C LYS A 825 -24.43 -17.68 4.24
N PRO A 826 -25.51 -18.30 3.71
CA PRO A 826 -26.02 -17.98 2.37
C PRO A 826 -26.37 -16.50 2.27
N MET A 827 -26.00 -15.89 1.15
CA MET A 827 -26.20 -14.46 0.91
C MET A 827 -27.67 -14.04 1.07
N GLU A 828 -28.63 -14.91 0.72
CA GLU A 828 -30.06 -14.61 0.87
C GLU A 828 -30.46 -14.40 2.34
N VAL A 829 -29.80 -15.08 3.29
CA VAL A 829 -30.06 -14.93 4.72
C VAL A 829 -29.53 -13.60 5.24
N VAL A 830 -28.33 -13.20 4.80
CA VAL A 830 -27.72 -11.92 5.18
C VAL A 830 -28.51 -10.76 4.56
N LEU A 831 -28.93 -10.89 3.31
CA LEU A 831 -29.77 -9.90 2.63
C LEU A 831 -31.10 -9.71 3.36
N THR A 832 -31.76 -10.79 3.79
CA THR A 832 -33.02 -10.69 4.56
C THR A 832 -32.82 -9.99 5.91
N GLU A 833 -31.72 -10.25 6.61
CA GLU A 833 -31.36 -9.56 7.86
C GLU A 833 -31.09 -8.06 7.62
N VAL A 834 -30.36 -7.71 6.55
CA VAL A 834 -30.06 -6.33 6.15
C VAL A 834 -31.31 -5.57 5.71
N LEU A 835 -32.18 -6.17 4.88
CA LEU A 835 -33.43 -5.53 4.44
C LEU A 835 -34.34 -5.22 5.62
N LYS A 836 -34.42 -6.13 6.60
CA LYS A 836 -35.19 -5.93 7.83
C LYS A 836 -34.64 -4.79 8.69
N GLU A 837 -33.31 -4.67 8.82
CA GLU A 837 -32.65 -3.58 9.57
C GLU A 837 -32.77 -2.21 8.86
N ASN A 838 -33.00 -2.19 7.55
CA ASN A 838 -33.21 -0.97 6.77
C ASN A 838 -34.70 -0.64 6.56
N GLU A 839 -35.62 -1.41 7.12
CA GLU A 839 -37.08 -1.26 6.96
C GLU A 839 -37.52 -1.21 5.48
N VAL A 840 -36.87 -2.00 4.61
CA VAL A 840 -37.13 -2.06 3.17
C VAL A 840 -38.01 -3.27 2.82
N ASP A 841 -39.14 -3.03 2.15
CA ASP A 841 -40.03 -4.08 1.64
C ASP A 841 -39.39 -4.86 0.47
N SER A 842 -39.62 -6.17 0.45
CA SER A 842 -39.20 -7.07 -0.64
C SER A 842 -39.93 -6.74 -1.96
N ASN A 843 -39.18 -6.63 -3.06
CA ASN A 843 -39.51 -6.14 -4.42
C ASN A 843 -39.44 -4.60 -4.66
N SER A 844 -38.61 -3.87 -3.92
CA SER A 844 -38.34 -2.44 -4.21
C SER A 844 -37.07 -2.24 -5.05
N SER A 845 -36.94 -1.13 -5.80
CA SER A 845 -35.68 -0.84 -6.51
C SER A 845 -34.48 -0.68 -5.56
N ILE A 846 -34.76 -0.34 -4.30
CA ILE A 846 -33.78 -0.19 -3.23
C ILE A 846 -33.22 -1.56 -2.79
N GLU A 847 -34.00 -2.64 -2.90
CA GLU A 847 -33.52 -4.00 -2.59
C GLU A 847 -32.37 -4.42 -3.52
N GLU A 848 -32.47 -4.15 -4.82
CA GLU A 848 -31.41 -4.47 -5.78
C GLU A 848 -30.15 -3.63 -5.54
N GLU A 849 -30.30 -2.37 -5.11
CA GLU A 849 -29.17 -1.53 -4.70
C GLU A 849 -28.50 -2.04 -3.42
N ILE A 850 -29.29 -2.41 -2.41
CA ILE A 850 -28.80 -3.01 -1.15
C ILE A 850 -28.06 -4.32 -1.44
N LYS A 851 -28.64 -5.16 -2.30
CA LYS A 851 -28.08 -6.44 -2.69
C LYS A 851 -26.73 -6.28 -3.38
N LEU A 852 -26.62 -5.36 -4.34
CA LEU A 852 -25.35 -5.08 -5.03
C LEU A 852 -24.28 -4.56 -4.06
N VAL A 853 -24.62 -3.60 -3.18
CA VAL A 853 -23.67 -3.07 -2.19
C VAL A 853 -23.23 -4.16 -1.21
N LEU A 854 -24.14 -5.07 -0.83
CA LEU A 854 -23.83 -6.23 0.00
C LEU A 854 -22.91 -7.24 -0.69
N GLU A 855 -23.12 -7.53 -1.99
CA GLU A 855 -22.23 -8.38 -2.78
C GLU A 855 -20.82 -7.81 -2.83
N VAL A 856 -20.70 -6.52 -3.13
CA VAL A 856 -19.41 -5.82 -3.15
C VAL A 856 -18.75 -5.87 -1.77
N ALA A 857 -19.50 -5.69 -0.69
CA ALA A 857 -18.98 -5.74 0.68
C ALA A 857 -18.46 -7.14 1.06
N LEU A 858 -19.16 -8.19 0.65
CA LEU A 858 -18.74 -9.59 0.87
C LEU A 858 -17.53 -9.96 0.01
N LEU A 859 -17.48 -9.50 -1.25
CA LEU A 859 -16.31 -9.62 -2.14
C LEU A 859 -15.09 -8.91 -1.55
N CYS A 860 -15.26 -7.73 -0.97
CA CYS A 860 -14.17 -7.00 -0.33
C CYS A 860 -13.64 -7.71 0.93
N THR A 861 -14.49 -8.42 1.67
CA THR A 861 -14.11 -9.15 2.91
C THR A 861 -13.68 -10.62 2.68
N SER A 862 -13.51 -11.00 1.41
CA SER A 862 -13.05 -12.32 0.97
C SER A 862 -11.56 -12.56 1.30
N SER A 863 -11.03 -13.72 0.93
CA SER A 863 -9.62 -14.06 1.09
C SER A 863 -8.74 -13.07 0.31
N PRO A 864 -7.51 -12.74 0.74
CA PRO A 864 -6.67 -11.72 0.10
C PRO A 864 -6.51 -11.84 -1.43
N ASN A 865 -6.57 -13.07 -1.96
CA ASN A 865 -6.44 -13.36 -3.40
C ASN A 865 -7.76 -13.12 -4.19
N ASP A 866 -8.93 -13.13 -3.53
CA ASP A 866 -10.26 -12.96 -4.13
C ASP A 866 -10.81 -11.54 -3.93
N ARG A 867 -10.00 -10.64 -3.37
CA ARG A 867 -10.41 -9.27 -3.06
C ARG A 867 -10.34 -8.43 -4.34
N PRO A 868 -11.44 -7.78 -4.73
CA PRO A 868 -11.41 -6.86 -5.87
C PRO A 868 -10.51 -5.67 -5.55
N SER A 869 -9.78 -5.16 -6.53
CA SER A 869 -9.14 -3.86 -6.40
C SER A 869 -10.18 -2.77 -6.10
N MET A 870 -9.76 -1.66 -5.47
CA MET A 870 -10.66 -0.52 -5.24
C MET A 870 -11.25 0.05 -6.55
N GLU A 871 -10.54 -0.11 -7.67
CA GLU A 871 -11.02 0.25 -9.00
C GLU A 871 -12.18 -0.66 -9.48
N GLU A 872 -12.08 -1.97 -9.25
CA GLU A 872 -13.16 -2.92 -9.56
C GLU A 872 -14.36 -2.72 -8.65
N VAL A 873 -14.13 -2.43 -7.37
CA VAL A 873 -15.17 -2.02 -6.41
C VAL A 873 -15.92 -0.80 -6.92
N LEU A 874 -15.20 0.21 -7.43
CA LEU A 874 -15.80 1.41 -8.00
C LEU A 874 -16.63 1.11 -9.25
N LYS A 875 -16.14 0.25 -10.14
CA LYS A 875 -16.89 -0.20 -11.32
C LYS A 875 -18.18 -0.92 -10.91
N LEU A 876 -18.10 -1.86 -9.97
CA LEU A 876 -19.25 -2.60 -9.45
C LEU A 876 -20.29 -1.67 -8.80
N LEU A 877 -19.85 -0.69 -7.99
CA LEU A 877 -20.74 0.29 -7.37
C LEU A 877 -21.27 1.34 -8.37
N SER A 878 -20.57 1.61 -9.47
CA SER A 878 -20.99 2.59 -10.50
C SER A 878 -22.03 2.05 -11.49
N GLY A 879 -22.26 0.73 -11.51
CA GLY A 879 -23.25 0.07 -12.38
C GLY A 879 -24.71 0.48 -12.13
N LEU A 880 -24.98 1.27 -11.09
CA LEU A 880 -26.26 1.87 -10.78
C LEU A 880 -26.22 3.36 -11.13
N ASN A 881 -26.87 3.71 -12.24
CA ASN A 881 -27.06 5.10 -12.64
C ASN A 881 -28.04 5.76 -11.67
N PRO A 882 -27.66 6.74 -10.82
CA PRO A 882 -28.58 7.32 -9.83
C PRO A 882 -29.63 8.25 -10.45
N GLN A 883 -29.67 8.37 -11.79
CA GLN A 883 -30.55 9.27 -12.53
C GLN A 883 -31.67 8.57 -13.31
N SER A 884 -31.97 7.28 -13.06
CA SER A 884 -33.25 6.72 -13.52
C SER A 884 -34.35 6.88 -12.47
N LYS A 885 -34.73 8.14 -12.23
CA LYS A 885 -36.09 8.58 -11.94
C LYS A 885 -36.27 10.03 -12.38
#